data_AF-A0A7S2LQG6-F1
#
_entry.id   AF-A0A7S2LQG6-F1
#
_cell.length_a   1.000
_cell.length_b   1.000
_cell.length_c   1.000
_cell.angle_alpha   90.00
_cell.angle_beta   90.00
_cell.angle_gamma   90.00
#
_symmetry.space_group_name_H-M   'P 1'
#
loop_
_entity.id
_entity.type
_entity.pdbx_description
1 polymer ?
#
loop_
_entity_poly.entity_id
_entity_poly.type
_entity_poly.pdbx_seq_one_letter_code
_entity_poly.pdbx_strand_id
1 'polypeptide(L)'
;MSAASVLRFTSKRRSLVAPLIGSYRNHYQHRSLSVLAASTSNGHNDSHSNNQYRFQYSYQTLAAIAAGGSAAALLSTSSSSVVASCEKKKVEAPPVGDPFPLQPPKNKEVVGPKGIPSRAEQIRRLKSSSKQSDPSDDQYDVLVIGGGATGAGIAFDAATRSNLPSGLKVACIERGDFASETSSRSTKLIWAGIKYLASASAALLSWDLLTSPVTTVKDFYSEFSMVFNCHQERKYMMDKQAHLTNWVPIVCPFTEWNIWPPPFGHPIFSFFPVLAPAVFKFYDALSQFTCPPSYIMTKKEARTKFPQLSDQDIKYCAVFYEGQHNDARTNIAIALSAAEKGAHIANYVEMTDGIFDEDSGKVIGVKAQDRISGETFEIYAKNIIFAGGPFTDKLRSKEEKEGGTVPPAVQGASGSHIVLPGYFAPKDMGLLDYNTSDGRFLFFLPWQGSVIVGTTDKKCDAETLPYPPEEEIQWMMKEVEKYLSNDLKVRRSDVLSAWRGWRPLAADPHAPPGGQVSRDHVISKNPSSGVTFIAGGKWTTWREMAEDVLDKVLGDKAGTCNTLDIKLHGGEGYHKSLSTQLIQKYGVSEEVANHLVKTYGGRVWEVVEKCKPTGKQWPRYGVQLVEGYPYIEAEIRFACQEYACTIEDVLSRRTRLAFLNSEAAQEALPRVAEIMAEELGWNKATKKEQIKCAQKYLAAYGGRIPYEDGVALRFLAHEDAMDMFREIDRDGSGFIDPQELKEIATRLGNPLDDKQLKELF
;
A
#
# COMPACT_ATOMS: atom_id res chain seq x y z
N MET A 1 -26.35 0.54 -47.99
CA MET A 1 -27.16 -0.33 -47.08
C MET A 1 -27.06 0.26 -45.69
N SER A 2 -28.19 0.66 -45.10
CA SER A 2 -28.26 1.68 -44.06
C SER A 2 -28.00 1.17 -42.64
N ALA A 3 -27.57 2.11 -41.79
CA ALA A 3 -27.10 1.98 -40.42
C ALA A 3 -28.21 1.64 -39.39
N ALA A 4 -28.84 0.46 -39.52
CA ALA A 4 -29.91 0.03 -38.60
C ALA A 4 -29.70 -1.37 -37.96
N SER A 5 -28.49 -1.94 -38.00
CA SER A 5 -28.26 -3.34 -37.57
C SER A 5 -27.42 -3.54 -36.31
N VAL A 6 -26.90 -2.49 -35.65
CA VAL A 6 -25.90 -2.65 -34.56
C VAL A 6 -26.45 -2.32 -33.15
N LEU A 7 -27.72 -1.94 -33.00
CA LEU A 7 -28.31 -1.55 -31.70
C LEU A 7 -29.33 -2.56 -31.13
N ARG A 8 -29.05 -3.86 -31.22
CA ARG A 8 -29.86 -4.91 -30.55
C ARG A 8 -29.01 -5.91 -29.78
N PHE A 9 -28.24 -5.46 -28.80
CA PHE A 9 -27.82 -6.29 -27.66
C PHE A 9 -27.42 -5.36 -26.52
N THR A 10 -28.41 -4.91 -25.74
CA THR A 10 -28.32 -4.36 -24.37
C THR A 10 -29.69 -3.78 -24.00
N SER A 11 -30.62 -4.67 -23.65
CA SER A 11 -31.92 -4.28 -23.10
C SER A 11 -32.30 -5.27 -22.02
N LYS A 12 -31.81 -5.01 -20.80
CA LYS A 12 -32.38 -5.44 -19.51
C LYS A 12 -31.63 -4.78 -18.34
N ARG A 13 -31.73 -3.46 -18.24
CA ARG A 13 -31.60 -2.71 -16.98
C ARG A 13 -32.67 -1.61 -16.96
N ARG A 14 -33.85 -1.94 -16.44
CA ARG A 14 -34.82 -0.99 -15.86
C ARG A 14 -34.50 -1.00 -14.37
N SER A 15 -34.49 0.06 -13.57
CA SER A 15 -35.07 1.40 -13.61
C SER A 15 -35.18 1.75 -12.12
N LEU A 16 -34.41 2.70 -11.58
CA LEU A 16 -34.73 3.34 -10.29
C LEU A 16 -34.01 4.71 -10.24
N VAL A 17 -34.57 5.68 -10.96
CA VAL A 17 -34.32 7.11 -10.73
C VAL A 17 -35.66 7.83 -10.86
N ALA A 18 -36.19 8.29 -9.73
CA ALA A 18 -37.14 9.40 -9.64
C ALA A 18 -36.89 10.14 -8.30
N PRO A 19 -37.13 11.46 -8.22
CA PRO A 19 -36.46 12.34 -7.26
C PRO A 19 -37.26 12.54 -5.97
N LEU A 20 -36.58 12.63 -4.83
CA LEU A 20 -37.15 13.11 -3.57
C LEU A 20 -36.65 14.54 -3.29
N ILE A 21 -37.48 15.51 -3.67
CA ILE A 21 -37.51 16.85 -3.08
C ILE A 21 -38.51 16.79 -1.94
N GLY A 22 -38.08 17.07 -0.71
CA GLY A 22 -39.01 17.26 0.40
C GLY A 22 -38.43 17.09 1.79
N SER A 23 -38.21 18.22 2.45
CA SER A 23 -38.26 18.41 3.91
C SER A 23 -37.04 18.03 4.75
N TYR A 24 -36.14 19.00 4.95
CA TYR A 24 -35.51 19.22 6.25
C TYR A 24 -35.67 20.68 6.63
N ARG A 25 -36.60 20.94 7.55
CA ARG A 25 -36.89 22.24 8.14
C ARG A 25 -36.34 22.24 9.57
N ASN A 26 -35.45 23.19 9.84
CA ASN A 26 -35.15 23.86 11.11
C ASN A 26 -35.07 23.04 12.41
N HIS A 27 -33.86 22.97 12.96
CA HIS A 27 -33.61 23.32 14.35
C HIS A 27 -32.15 23.77 14.52
N TYR A 28 -31.92 25.07 14.69
CA TYR A 28 -31.00 25.60 15.71
C TYR A 28 -31.35 27.07 15.94
N GLN A 29 -31.77 27.35 17.18
CA GLN A 29 -32.18 28.66 17.65
C GLN A 29 -30.98 29.58 17.86
N HIS A 30 -31.22 30.85 17.59
CA HIS A 30 -30.45 32.01 18.01
C HIS A 30 -30.06 31.99 19.49
N ARG A 31 -28.81 32.33 19.79
CA ARG A 31 -28.47 33.20 20.93
C ARG A 31 -27.49 34.27 20.48
N SER A 32 -28.02 35.49 20.39
CA SER A 32 -27.27 36.74 20.39
C SER A 32 -27.50 37.41 21.74
N LEU A 33 -26.46 38.01 22.32
CA LEU A 33 -26.44 39.12 23.30
C LEU A 33 -24.93 39.32 23.62
N SER A 34 -24.22 40.21 22.92
CA SER A 34 -24.08 41.66 23.15
C SER A 34 -23.18 42.06 24.33
N VAL A 35 -22.04 42.65 23.96
CA VAL A 35 -21.44 43.90 24.47
C VAL A 35 -21.15 44.00 25.98
N LEU A 36 -19.86 44.13 26.28
CA LEU A 36 -19.36 45.16 27.20
C LEU A 36 -17.96 45.60 26.74
N ALA A 37 -17.88 46.85 26.30
CA ALA A 37 -16.65 47.59 26.09
C ALA A 37 -16.21 48.19 27.43
N ALA A 38 -14.91 48.14 27.71
CA ALA A 38 -14.26 49.08 28.61
C ALA A 38 -12.83 49.32 28.11
N SER A 39 -12.62 50.53 27.64
CA SER A 39 -11.36 51.18 27.32
C SER A 39 -10.46 51.32 28.55
N THR A 40 -9.15 51.13 28.38
CA THR A 40 -8.15 52.07 28.92
C THR A 40 -6.90 52.03 28.06
N SER A 41 -6.62 53.18 27.45
CA SER A 41 -5.33 53.62 26.96
C SER A 41 -4.31 53.75 28.10
N ASN A 42 -3.06 53.39 27.83
CA ASN A 42 -1.92 54.22 28.22
C ASN A 42 -0.71 53.81 27.38
N GLY A 43 -0.17 54.78 26.64
CA GLY A 43 1.09 54.63 25.91
C GLY A 43 2.28 54.89 26.82
N HIS A 44 3.46 54.50 26.33
CA HIS A 44 4.72 55.21 26.56
C HIS A 44 5.61 55.01 25.32
N ASN A 45 6.05 56.15 24.78
CA ASN A 45 7.14 56.28 23.81
C ASN A 45 8.48 56.17 24.54
N ASP A 46 9.50 55.70 23.82
CA ASP A 46 10.82 56.33 23.61
C ASP A 46 11.84 55.28 23.15
N SER A 47 12.99 55.65 22.59
CA SER A 47 13.30 56.20 21.27
C SER A 47 14.79 55.91 21.00
N HIS A 48 15.19 55.78 19.72
CA HIS A 48 16.56 55.87 19.16
C HIS A 48 17.61 54.79 19.56
N SER A 49 18.56 54.35 18.71
CA SER A 49 19.25 54.97 17.57
C SER A 49 19.94 53.93 16.63
N ASN A 50 20.00 54.28 15.33
CA ASN A 50 21.03 54.03 14.30
C ASN A 50 22.16 52.99 14.51
N ASN A 51 22.38 52.12 13.51
CA ASN A 51 23.52 52.34 12.60
C ASN A 51 23.35 51.63 11.24
N GLN A 52 23.70 52.38 10.19
CA GLN A 52 23.77 51.99 8.78
C GLN A 52 25.10 51.29 8.50
N TYR A 53 25.14 50.33 7.56
CA TYR A 53 26.17 50.31 6.51
C TYR A 53 25.60 49.67 5.23
N ARG A 54 25.60 50.47 4.16
CA ARG A 54 25.38 50.11 2.75
C ARG A 54 26.66 49.46 2.18
N PHE A 55 26.50 48.53 1.25
CA PHE A 55 27.25 48.57 -0.03
C PHE A 55 26.38 48.00 -1.16
N GLN A 56 26.15 48.84 -2.18
CA GLN A 56 25.63 48.48 -3.51
C GLN A 56 26.81 48.07 -4.39
N TYR A 57 26.60 47.19 -5.37
CA TYR A 57 26.80 47.51 -6.80
C TYR A 57 26.14 46.45 -7.71
N SER A 58 25.79 46.90 -8.89
CA SER A 58 24.76 46.43 -9.82
C SER A 58 25.31 45.75 -11.08
N TYR A 59 24.50 44.82 -11.62
CA TYR A 59 24.22 44.48 -13.04
C TYR A 59 25.20 44.86 -14.17
N GLN A 60 25.52 43.89 -15.04
CA GLN A 60 25.13 43.91 -16.49
C GLN A 60 25.55 42.63 -17.29
N THR A 61 24.51 41.97 -17.80
CA THR A 61 24.20 41.40 -19.15
C THR A 61 25.26 41.01 -20.23
N LEU A 62 24.85 39.99 -21.03
CA LEU A 62 25.19 39.56 -22.42
C LEU A 62 26.09 38.30 -22.51
N ALA A 63 25.98 37.32 -23.43
CA ALA A 63 25.05 36.78 -24.44
C ALA A 63 25.90 36.20 -25.61
N ALA A 64 25.55 34.98 -26.04
CA ALA A 64 25.68 34.39 -27.41
C ALA A 64 27.04 34.13 -28.11
N ILE A 65 27.33 32.82 -28.27
CA ILE A 65 27.60 32.01 -29.49
C ILE A 65 28.04 32.72 -30.80
N ALA A 66 29.20 32.32 -31.38
CA ALA A 66 29.32 31.66 -32.72
C ALA A 66 30.74 31.70 -33.37
N ALA A 67 31.17 30.52 -33.87
CA ALA A 67 31.82 30.24 -35.17
C ALA A 67 33.35 30.39 -35.45
N GLY A 68 33.89 29.32 -36.09
CA GLY A 68 35.03 29.27 -37.02
C GLY A 68 36.30 28.60 -36.45
N GLY A 69 36.83 27.44 -36.88
CA GLY A 69 36.66 26.61 -38.08
C GLY A 69 38.00 26.48 -38.82
N SER A 70 38.60 25.27 -38.89
CA SER A 70 39.22 24.66 -40.11
C SER A 70 40.07 23.40 -39.84
N ALA A 71 39.83 22.39 -40.68
CA ALA A 71 40.52 21.10 -40.90
C ALA A 71 41.95 21.29 -41.48
N ALA A 72 42.84 20.31 -41.67
CA ALA A 72 42.74 18.89 -42.04
C ALA A 72 44.09 18.16 -41.72
N ALA A 73 44.06 16.95 -41.15
CA ALA A 73 44.24 15.64 -41.82
C ALA A 73 45.68 15.29 -42.27
N LEU A 74 46.22 14.15 -41.80
CA LEU A 74 46.55 12.96 -42.62
C LEU A 74 47.22 11.82 -41.82
N LEU A 75 46.62 10.64 -41.99
CA LEU A 75 47.20 9.30 -42.11
C LEU A 75 47.59 8.45 -40.88
N SER A 76 46.85 7.35 -40.82
CA SER A 76 46.93 6.10 -40.06
C SER A 76 48.27 5.38 -40.12
N THR A 77 48.68 4.78 -38.99
CA THR A 77 49.22 3.41 -38.94
C THR A 77 48.83 2.72 -37.63
N SER A 78 48.94 1.41 -37.67
CA SER A 78 48.22 0.36 -36.96
C SER A 78 48.65 0.02 -35.53
N SER A 79 47.76 -0.75 -34.89
CA SER A 79 47.99 -1.82 -33.90
C SER A 79 47.96 -1.48 -32.40
N SER A 80 46.88 -2.00 -31.78
CA SER A 80 46.87 -2.75 -30.53
C SER A 80 47.26 -2.04 -29.23
N SER A 81 46.26 -1.58 -28.48
CA SER A 81 46.36 -1.50 -27.01
C SER A 81 45.04 -1.89 -26.37
N VAL A 82 45.10 -3.00 -25.64
CA VAL A 82 44.09 -3.51 -24.71
C VAL A 82 43.67 -2.39 -23.76
N VAL A 83 42.42 -1.94 -23.85
CA VAL A 83 41.78 -1.13 -22.81
C VAL A 83 40.88 -2.07 -22.02
N ALA A 84 41.33 -2.44 -20.83
CA ALA A 84 40.54 -3.20 -19.88
C ALA A 84 39.26 -2.44 -19.57
N SER A 85 38.11 -3.00 -19.92
CA SER A 85 36.82 -2.53 -19.42
C SER A 85 36.78 -2.77 -17.92
N CYS A 86 36.86 -1.70 -17.15
CA CYS A 86 36.44 -1.75 -15.76
C CYS A 86 34.91 -1.80 -15.75
N GLU A 87 34.35 -2.99 -15.99
CA GLU A 87 32.97 -3.28 -15.66
C GLU A 87 32.81 -3.05 -14.16
N LYS A 88 32.04 -2.01 -13.80
CA LYS A 88 31.49 -1.88 -12.46
C LYS A 88 30.67 -3.15 -12.21
N LYS A 89 31.25 -4.13 -11.52
CA LYS A 89 30.50 -5.26 -10.99
C LYS A 89 29.34 -4.69 -10.19
N LYS A 90 28.13 -4.87 -10.69
CA LYS A 90 26.91 -4.81 -9.89
C LYS A 90 27.17 -5.72 -8.69
N VAL A 91 27.31 -5.13 -7.50
CA VAL A 91 27.26 -5.90 -6.27
C VAL A 91 25.79 -6.29 -6.12
N GLU A 92 25.41 -7.41 -6.73
CA GLU A 92 24.11 -8.02 -6.49
C GLU A 92 24.06 -8.39 -5.01
N ALA A 93 23.14 -7.77 -4.27
CA ALA A 93 22.82 -8.23 -2.94
C ALA A 93 22.41 -9.70 -3.05
N PRO A 94 22.94 -10.62 -2.21
CA PRO A 94 22.51 -12.01 -2.27
C PRO A 94 20.99 -12.05 -2.12
N PRO A 95 20.29 -12.89 -2.90
CA PRO A 95 18.84 -13.02 -2.76
C PRO A 95 18.52 -13.28 -1.29
N VAL A 96 17.53 -12.56 -0.76
CA VAL A 96 16.88 -12.95 0.49
C VAL A 96 16.40 -14.38 0.21
N GLY A 97 17.11 -15.38 0.74
CA GLY A 97 16.92 -16.78 0.36
C GLY A 97 15.45 -17.20 0.44
N ASP A 98 15.08 -18.34 -0.17
CA ASP A 98 13.69 -18.81 -0.28
C ASP A 98 12.89 -18.41 0.98
N PRO A 99 11.89 -17.51 0.89
CA PRO A 99 11.18 -16.97 2.07
C PRO A 99 10.42 -18.02 2.89
N PHE A 100 10.57 -19.28 2.53
CA PHE A 100 9.64 -20.35 2.77
C PHE A 100 10.32 -21.70 3.10
N PRO A 101 11.46 -21.78 3.81
CA PRO A 101 12.03 -23.08 4.14
C PRO A 101 11.21 -23.65 5.29
N LEU A 102 10.29 -24.56 4.95
CA LEU A 102 9.39 -25.16 5.91
C LEU A 102 9.68 -26.67 5.97
N GLN A 103 9.99 -27.12 7.19
CA GLN A 103 9.80 -28.50 7.58
C GLN A 103 8.49 -28.57 8.38
N PRO A 104 7.63 -29.58 8.14
CA PRO A 104 6.31 -29.66 8.72
C PRO A 104 6.35 -29.72 10.26
N PRO A 105 5.40 -29.09 10.97
CA PRO A 105 5.08 -29.54 12.32
C PRO A 105 4.44 -30.92 12.26
N LYS A 106 4.89 -31.84 13.13
CA LYS A 106 4.11 -33.04 13.42
C LYS A 106 2.87 -32.63 14.24
N ASN A 107 1.69 -32.93 13.70
CA ASN A 107 0.46 -33.32 14.41
C ASN A 107 -0.30 -32.30 15.29
N LYS A 108 -0.16 -30.97 15.14
CA LYS A 108 -1.12 -30.04 15.76
C LYS A 108 -1.97 -29.32 14.73
N GLU A 109 -3.17 -29.84 14.52
CA GLU A 109 -4.20 -29.16 13.71
C GLU A 109 -4.71 -27.93 14.48
N VAL A 110 -4.55 -26.76 13.87
CA VAL A 110 -5.13 -25.51 14.39
C VAL A 110 -6.51 -25.32 13.80
N VAL A 111 -7.51 -25.23 14.68
CA VAL A 111 -8.89 -24.94 14.28
C VAL A 111 -8.97 -23.55 13.65
N GLY A 112 -9.75 -23.42 12.58
CA GLY A 112 -10.04 -22.12 11.98
C GLY A 112 -10.94 -21.25 12.88
N PRO A 113 -11.15 -19.96 12.54
CA PRO A 113 -12.11 -19.10 13.21
C PRO A 113 -13.52 -19.72 13.15
N LYS A 114 -14.42 -19.27 14.04
CA LYS A 114 -15.76 -19.85 14.11
C LYS A 114 -16.51 -19.72 12.77
N GLY A 115 -16.82 -20.87 12.16
CA GLY A 115 -17.49 -21.00 10.86
C GLY A 115 -16.55 -21.25 9.69
N ILE A 116 -15.24 -21.33 9.94
CA ILE A 116 -14.20 -21.53 8.93
C ILE A 116 -13.47 -22.85 9.21
N PRO A 117 -13.32 -23.74 8.22
CA PRO A 117 -12.53 -24.97 8.37
C PRO A 117 -11.06 -24.69 8.74
N SER A 118 -10.38 -25.67 9.34
CA SER A 118 -8.92 -25.59 9.54
C SER A 118 -8.19 -25.59 8.19
N ARG A 119 -6.95 -25.07 8.14
CA ARG A 119 -6.12 -25.17 6.93
C ARG A 119 -5.92 -26.63 6.50
N ALA A 120 -5.72 -27.54 7.45
CA ALA A 120 -5.56 -28.96 7.17
C ALA A 120 -6.81 -29.57 6.50
N GLU A 121 -8.00 -29.20 6.98
CA GLU A 121 -9.26 -29.59 6.36
C GLU A 121 -9.41 -29.00 4.96
N GLN A 122 -9.02 -27.74 4.74
CA GLN A 122 -9.02 -27.15 3.40
C GLN A 122 -8.11 -27.92 2.43
N ILE A 123 -6.91 -28.32 2.86
CA ILE A 123 -6.00 -29.15 2.07
C ILE A 123 -6.62 -30.51 1.73
N ARG A 124 -7.28 -31.18 2.70
CA ARG A 124 -7.97 -32.45 2.45
C ARG A 124 -9.06 -32.30 1.38
N ARG A 125 -9.83 -31.21 1.42
CA ARG A 125 -10.87 -30.93 0.44
C ARG A 125 -10.31 -30.58 -0.93
N LEU A 126 -9.22 -29.83 -1.01
CA LEU A 126 -8.54 -29.55 -2.28
C LEU A 126 -8.09 -30.85 -2.97
N LYS A 127 -7.61 -31.82 -2.20
CA LYS A 127 -7.18 -33.15 -2.70
C LYS A 127 -8.33 -34.06 -3.13
N SER A 128 -9.58 -33.77 -2.76
CA SER A 128 -10.70 -34.66 -3.06
C SER A 128 -11.18 -34.58 -4.51
N SER A 129 -10.72 -33.59 -5.29
CA SER A 129 -11.15 -33.45 -6.68
C SER A 129 -10.64 -34.61 -7.54
N SER A 130 -11.50 -35.10 -8.44
CA SER A 130 -11.19 -36.17 -9.38
C SER A 130 -11.19 -35.69 -10.84
N LYS A 131 -10.62 -36.49 -11.76
CA LYS A 131 -10.77 -36.25 -13.20
C LYS A 131 -12.22 -36.43 -13.64
N GLN A 132 -12.61 -35.79 -14.75
CA GLN A 132 -13.96 -35.90 -15.33
C GLN A 132 -14.32 -37.34 -15.75
N SER A 133 -13.33 -38.16 -16.07
CA SER A 133 -13.51 -39.58 -16.43
C SER A 133 -13.72 -40.50 -15.22
N ASP A 134 -13.59 -39.98 -14.00
CA ASP A 134 -13.81 -40.74 -12.76
C ASP A 134 -15.31 -40.81 -12.46
N PRO A 135 -15.89 -41.98 -12.11
CA PRO A 135 -17.30 -42.12 -11.73
C PRO A 135 -17.81 -41.16 -10.63
N SER A 136 -16.93 -40.54 -9.84
CA SER A 136 -17.32 -39.51 -8.87
C SER A 136 -17.53 -38.09 -9.45
N ASP A 137 -16.95 -37.78 -10.63
CA ASP A 137 -16.91 -36.45 -11.29
C ASP A 137 -16.93 -35.25 -10.32
N ASP A 138 -15.95 -35.20 -9.40
CA ASP A 138 -15.90 -34.26 -8.28
C ASP A 138 -15.02 -33.02 -8.58
N GLN A 139 -15.06 -32.53 -9.82
CA GLN A 139 -14.27 -31.37 -10.26
C GLN A 139 -14.76 -30.05 -9.64
N TYR A 140 -13.84 -29.12 -9.41
CA TYR A 140 -14.20 -27.73 -9.11
C TYR A 140 -14.79 -27.05 -10.34
N ASP A 141 -15.81 -26.20 -10.16
CA ASP A 141 -16.31 -25.36 -11.24
C ASP A 141 -15.34 -24.22 -11.57
N VAL A 142 -14.68 -23.68 -10.52
CA VAL A 142 -13.69 -22.60 -10.62
C VAL A 142 -12.50 -22.90 -9.70
N LEU A 143 -11.30 -22.86 -10.26
CA LEU A 143 -10.04 -22.87 -9.54
C LEU A 143 -9.28 -21.56 -9.80
N VAL A 144 -8.98 -20.82 -8.74
CA VAL A 144 -8.24 -19.56 -8.79
C VAL A 144 -6.81 -19.75 -8.29
N ILE A 145 -5.83 -19.30 -9.06
CA ILE A 145 -4.41 -19.32 -8.70
C ILE A 145 -3.96 -17.91 -8.33
N GLY A 146 -3.65 -17.69 -7.06
CA GLY A 146 -3.29 -16.41 -6.46
C GLY A 146 -4.31 -15.95 -5.42
N GLY A 147 -3.85 -15.64 -4.21
CA GLY A 147 -4.64 -15.20 -3.04
C GLY A 147 -4.44 -13.73 -2.68
N GLY A 148 -4.06 -12.90 -3.64
CA GLY A 148 -4.16 -11.44 -3.55
C GLY A 148 -5.60 -10.96 -3.71
N ALA A 149 -5.82 -9.64 -3.70
CA ALA A 149 -7.17 -9.06 -3.59
C ALA A 149 -8.06 -9.49 -4.77
N THR A 150 -7.49 -9.56 -5.96
CA THR A 150 -8.16 -10.05 -7.17
C THR A 150 -8.58 -11.51 -7.02
N GLY A 151 -7.65 -12.42 -6.68
CA GLY A 151 -7.95 -13.85 -6.66
C GLY A 151 -8.81 -14.28 -5.47
N ALA A 152 -8.56 -13.71 -4.29
CA ALA A 152 -9.45 -13.88 -3.14
C ALA A 152 -10.85 -13.30 -3.44
N GLY A 153 -10.92 -12.18 -4.17
CA GLY A 153 -12.16 -11.58 -4.62
C GLY A 153 -12.96 -12.47 -5.56
N ILE A 154 -12.31 -13.08 -6.56
CA ILE A 154 -12.92 -14.03 -7.50
C ILE A 154 -13.47 -15.24 -6.73
N ALA A 155 -12.70 -15.78 -5.78
CA ALA A 155 -13.14 -16.90 -4.96
C ALA A 155 -14.34 -16.53 -4.08
N PHE A 156 -14.34 -15.32 -3.50
CA PHE A 156 -15.44 -14.80 -2.71
C PHE A 156 -16.70 -14.60 -3.53
N ASP A 157 -16.62 -13.93 -4.68
CA ASP A 157 -17.76 -13.75 -5.58
C ASP A 157 -18.33 -15.12 -5.97
N ALA A 158 -17.49 -16.03 -6.48
CA ALA A 158 -17.92 -17.36 -6.92
C ALA A 158 -18.65 -18.14 -5.83
N ALA A 159 -18.16 -18.09 -4.59
CA ALA A 159 -18.78 -18.78 -3.45
C ALA A 159 -20.12 -18.15 -3.01
N THR A 160 -20.38 -16.89 -3.37
CA THR A 160 -21.59 -16.15 -2.96
C THR A 160 -22.71 -16.16 -4.00
N ARG A 161 -22.45 -16.62 -5.23
CA ARG A 161 -23.45 -16.71 -6.30
C ARG A 161 -24.46 -17.84 -6.03
N SER A 162 -25.50 -17.50 -5.26
CA SER A 162 -26.51 -18.41 -4.71
C SER A 162 -27.66 -18.78 -5.65
N ASN A 163 -27.71 -18.21 -6.85
CA ASN A 163 -28.84 -18.41 -7.78
C ASN A 163 -28.76 -19.74 -8.55
N LEU A 164 -27.71 -20.53 -8.31
CA LEU A 164 -27.54 -21.89 -8.82
C LEU A 164 -28.01 -22.88 -7.74
N PRO A 165 -28.91 -23.84 -8.06
CA PRO A 165 -29.44 -24.79 -7.08
C PRO A 165 -28.38 -25.59 -6.30
N SER A 166 -27.20 -25.80 -6.89
CA SER A 166 -26.06 -26.51 -6.29
C SER A 166 -24.95 -25.59 -5.75
N GLY A 167 -25.00 -24.28 -6.01
CA GLY A 167 -23.84 -23.38 -5.88
C GLY A 167 -22.69 -23.74 -6.84
N LEU A 168 -21.64 -22.93 -6.83
CA LEU A 168 -20.37 -23.23 -7.52
C LEU A 168 -19.42 -23.93 -6.55
N LYS A 169 -18.75 -24.99 -7.00
CA LYS A 169 -17.63 -25.59 -6.27
C LYS A 169 -16.35 -24.81 -6.56
N VAL A 170 -15.83 -24.11 -5.57
CA VAL A 170 -14.75 -23.12 -5.75
C VAL A 170 -13.49 -23.53 -4.99
N ALA A 171 -12.34 -23.41 -5.65
CA ALA A 171 -11.02 -23.55 -5.04
C ALA A 171 -10.17 -22.30 -5.26
N CYS A 172 -9.34 -21.93 -4.27
CA CYS A 172 -8.35 -20.87 -4.39
C CYS A 172 -7.04 -21.25 -3.68
N ILE A 173 -5.92 -21.23 -4.40
CA ILE A 173 -4.60 -21.54 -3.84
C ILE A 173 -3.63 -20.37 -3.99
N GLU A 174 -2.78 -20.16 -2.99
CA GLU A 174 -1.77 -19.09 -2.94
C GLU A 174 -0.40 -19.67 -2.56
N ARG A 175 0.65 -19.31 -3.31
CA ARG A 175 2.01 -19.87 -3.12
C ARG A 175 2.68 -19.43 -1.82
N GLY A 176 2.36 -18.22 -1.34
CA GLY A 176 2.83 -17.65 -0.07
C GLY A 176 1.67 -17.53 0.91
N ASP A 177 1.66 -16.49 1.73
CA ASP A 177 0.47 -16.14 2.51
C ASP A 177 -0.51 -15.28 1.70
N PHE A 178 -1.77 -15.26 2.10
CA PHE A 178 -2.76 -14.35 1.53
C PHE A 178 -2.25 -12.91 1.62
N ALA A 179 -2.38 -12.16 0.53
CA ALA A 179 -1.86 -10.79 0.39
C ALA A 179 -0.32 -10.60 0.45
N SER A 180 0.50 -11.66 0.44
CA SER A 180 1.96 -11.55 0.67
C SER A 180 2.75 -10.66 -0.31
N GLU A 181 2.22 -10.43 -1.51
CA GLU A 181 2.85 -9.59 -2.55
C GLU A 181 2.19 -8.19 -2.64
N THR A 182 1.80 -7.72 -3.83
CA THR A 182 1.28 -6.37 -4.08
C THR A 182 0.12 -5.96 -3.17
N SER A 183 -0.78 -6.89 -2.83
CA SER A 183 -2.00 -6.61 -2.05
C SER A 183 -1.74 -6.25 -0.58
N SER A 184 -0.50 -6.32 -0.11
CA SER A 184 -0.08 -5.80 1.21
C SER A 184 0.93 -4.64 1.14
N ARG A 185 1.24 -4.18 -0.08
CA ARG A 185 2.32 -3.20 -0.36
C ARG A 185 1.78 -1.93 -1.03
N SER A 186 0.49 -1.64 -0.87
CA SER A 186 -0.15 -0.46 -1.43
C SER A 186 0.11 0.80 -0.58
N THR A 187 -0.35 1.96 -1.08
CA THR A 187 -0.42 3.22 -0.32
C THR A 187 -1.48 3.20 0.80
N LYS A 188 -2.22 2.10 0.96
CA LYS A 188 -3.30 1.94 1.97
C LYS A 188 -4.48 2.89 1.77
N LEU A 189 -4.65 3.39 0.55
CA LEU A 189 -5.81 4.20 0.14
C LEU A 189 -6.74 3.38 -0.74
N ILE A 190 -8.03 3.54 -0.50
CA ILE A 190 -9.11 3.21 -1.42
C ILE A 190 -9.26 4.40 -2.37
N TRP A 191 -8.21 4.62 -3.16
CA TRP A 191 -8.04 5.79 -4.00
C TRP A 191 -8.98 5.74 -5.20
N ALA A 192 -9.82 6.76 -5.37
CA ALA A 192 -10.73 6.85 -6.51
C ALA A 192 -10.15 7.59 -7.72
N GLY A 193 -9.03 8.30 -7.58
CA GLY A 193 -8.25 8.71 -8.75
C GLY A 193 -8.45 10.12 -9.28
N ILE A 194 -8.48 11.15 -8.42
CA ILE A 194 -8.68 12.55 -8.85
C ILE A 194 -7.68 13.03 -9.92
N LYS A 195 -6.44 12.49 -9.90
CA LYS A 195 -5.41 12.79 -10.91
C LYS A 195 -5.83 12.37 -12.32
N TYR A 196 -6.52 11.24 -12.46
CA TYR A 196 -6.98 10.75 -13.77
C TYR A 196 -8.05 11.67 -14.32
N LEU A 197 -8.98 12.14 -13.48
CA LEU A 197 -9.96 13.13 -13.90
C LEU A 197 -9.29 14.43 -14.38
N ALA A 198 -8.27 14.91 -13.67
CA ALA A 198 -7.52 16.08 -14.09
C ALA A 198 -6.84 15.87 -15.46
N SER A 199 -6.17 14.74 -15.67
CA SER A 199 -5.50 14.42 -16.94
C SER A 199 -6.50 14.24 -18.09
N ALA A 200 -7.62 13.54 -17.86
CA ALA A 200 -8.68 13.36 -18.84
C ALA A 200 -9.31 14.69 -19.25
N SER A 201 -9.65 15.54 -18.27
CA SER A 201 -10.22 16.86 -18.52
C SER A 201 -9.22 17.80 -19.21
N ALA A 202 -7.92 17.63 -18.96
CA ALA A 202 -6.86 18.33 -19.69
C ALA A 202 -6.92 18.04 -21.19
N ALA A 203 -7.01 16.76 -21.54
CA ALA A 203 -7.03 16.30 -22.92
C ALA A 203 -8.25 16.83 -23.69
N LEU A 204 -9.42 16.93 -23.04
CA LEU A 204 -10.60 17.56 -23.65
C LEU A 204 -10.41 19.06 -23.96
N LEU A 205 -9.46 19.73 -23.32
CA LEU A 205 -9.18 21.15 -23.51
C LEU A 205 -7.89 21.39 -24.29
N SER A 206 -7.26 20.32 -24.81
CA SER A 206 -6.03 20.39 -25.59
C SER A 206 -6.31 20.52 -27.09
N TRP A 207 -5.26 20.78 -27.87
CA TRP A 207 -5.32 20.80 -29.33
C TRP A 207 -5.71 19.45 -29.93
N ASP A 208 -5.54 18.36 -29.17
CA ASP A 208 -5.89 17.00 -29.58
C ASP A 208 -7.40 16.81 -29.75
N LEU A 209 -8.23 17.60 -29.06
CA LEU A 209 -9.67 17.60 -29.30
C LEU A 209 -10.00 18.03 -30.74
N LEU A 210 -9.23 18.93 -31.34
CA LEU A 210 -9.46 19.37 -32.71
C LEU A 210 -8.82 18.46 -33.75
N THR A 211 -7.65 17.88 -33.46
CA THR A 211 -6.93 17.02 -34.41
C THR A 211 -7.41 15.56 -34.37
N SER A 212 -7.90 15.06 -33.23
CA SER A 212 -8.35 13.68 -33.02
C SER A 212 -9.57 13.59 -32.09
N PRO A 213 -10.70 14.27 -32.41
CA PRO A 213 -11.85 14.43 -31.51
C PRO A 213 -12.43 13.13 -30.96
N VAL A 214 -12.56 12.11 -31.83
CA VAL A 214 -13.19 10.83 -31.45
C VAL A 214 -12.33 10.08 -30.43
N THR A 215 -11.02 10.02 -30.65
CA THR A 215 -10.08 9.34 -29.74
C THR A 215 -10.04 10.05 -28.39
N THR A 216 -9.90 11.38 -28.38
CA THR A 216 -9.84 12.19 -27.16
C THR A 216 -11.09 12.05 -26.30
N VAL A 217 -12.28 12.06 -26.90
CA VAL A 217 -13.55 11.86 -26.16
C VAL A 217 -13.67 10.44 -25.62
N LYS A 218 -13.23 9.43 -26.39
CA LYS A 218 -13.22 8.03 -25.95
C LYS A 218 -12.29 7.83 -24.75
N ASP A 219 -11.09 8.40 -24.80
CA ASP A 219 -10.09 8.30 -23.74
C ASP A 219 -10.60 9.00 -22.46
N PHE A 220 -11.20 10.18 -22.60
CA PHE A 220 -11.87 10.86 -21.49
C PHE A 220 -12.96 10.00 -20.85
N TYR A 221 -13.86 9.44 -21.67
CA TYR A 221 -14.95 8.60 -21.17
C TYR A 221 -14.43 7.38 -20.42
N SER A 222 -13.37 6.74 -20.93
CA SER A 222 -12.70 5.62 -20.28
C SER A 222 -12.14 6.00 -18.90
N GLU A 223 -11.37 7.08 -18.80
CA GLU A 223 -10.81 7.53 -17.52
C GLU A 223 -11.90 7.99 -16.54
N PHE A 224 -12.94 8.67 -17.03
CA PHE A 224 -14.09 9.09 -16.22
C PHE A 224 -14.86 7.90 -15.66
N SER A 225 -15.18 6.91 -16.50
CA SER A 225 -15.90 5.70 -16.10
C SER A 225 -15.12 4.94 -15.03
N MET A 226 -13.80 4.79 -15.21
CA MET A 226 -12.93 4.17 -14.21
C MET A 226 -12.97 4.90 -12.86
N VAL A 227 -12.90 6.24 -12.86
CA VAL A 227 -12.98 7.04 -11.62
C VAL A 227 -14.34 6.88 -10.96
N PHE A 228 -15.42 6.91 -11.74
CA PHE A 228 -16.78 6.70 -11.25
C PHE A 228 -16.97 5.31 -10.63
N ASN A 229 -16.49 4.25 -11.28
CA ASN A 229 -16.53 2.89 -10.74
C ASN A 229 -15.73 2.78 -9.43
N CYS A 230 -14.55 3.41 -9.35
CA CYS A 230 -13.79 3.46 -8.10
C CYS A 230 -14.58 4.14 -6.96
N HIS A 231 -15.36 5.19 -7.25
CA HIS A 231 -16.24 5.82 -6.25
C HIS A 231 -17.36 4.87 -5.77
N GLN A 232 -17.94 4.09 -6.68
CA GLN A 232 -18.98 3.11 -6.35
C GLN A 232 -18.43 1.99 -5.47
N GLU A 233 -17.26 1.44 -5.82
CA GLU A 233 -16.59 0.41 -5.02
C GLU A 233 -16.13 0.95 -3.66
N ARG A 234 -15.63 2.19 -3.62
CA ARG A 234 -15.31 2.87 -2.36
C ARG A 234 -16.54 3.02 -1.47
N LYS A 235 -17.68 3.43 -2.01
CA LYS A 235 -18.94 3.54 -1.26
C LYS A 235 -19.31 2.21 -0.62
N TYR A 236 -19.25 1.11 -1.37
CA TYR A 236 -19.50 -0.24 -0.84
C TYR A 236 -18.56 -0.57 0.33
N MET A 237 -17.25 -0.37 0.16
CA MET A 237 -16.28 -0.69 1.20
C MET A 237 -16.42 0.19 2.46
N MET A 238 -16.76 1.47 2.28
CA MET A 238 -16.97 2.40 3.40
C MET A 238 -18.25 2.11 4.17
N ASP A 239 -19.32 1.67 3.50
CA ASP A 239 -20.61 1.35 4.14
C ASP A 239 -20.61 -0.05 4.78
N LYS A 240 -20.24 -1.08 4.01
CA LYS A 240 -20.34 -2.48 4.44
C LYS A 240 -19.17 -2.93 5.31
N GLN A 241 -17.99 -2.36 5.10
CA GLN A 241 -16.74 -2.79 5.75
C GLN A 241 -16.18 -1.72 6.70
N ALA A 242 -17.06 -1.00 7.39
CA ALA A 242 -16.72 0.15 8.26
C ALA A 242 -15.78 -0.16 9.44
N HIS A 243 -15.47 -1.43 9.70
CA HIS A 243 -14.44 -1.83 10.65
C HIS A 243 -13.04 -1.77 10.02
N LEU A 244 -12.91 -2.08 8.73
CA LEU A 244 -11.65 -2.14 7.98
C LEU A 244 -11.29 -0.82 7.29
N THR A 245 -12.26 0.09 7.17
CA THR A 245 -12.13 1.30 6.37
C THR A 245 -12.49 2.56 7.17
N ASN A 246 -11.84 3.66 6.83
CA ASN A 246 -12.12 4.98 7.40
C ASN A 246 -11.90 6.09 6.36
N TRP A 247 -12.59 7.21 6.56
CA TRP A 247 -12.30 8.42 5.79
C TRP A 247 -11.04 9.09 6.34
N VAL A 248 -10.20 9.61 5.45
CA VAL A 248 -9.05 10.45 5.79
C VAL A 248 -9.14 11.78 5.02
N PRO A 249 -9.17 12.94 5.70
CA PRO A 249 -9.01 14.22 5.03
C PRO A 249 -7.57 14.36 4.53
N ILE A 250 -7.42 14.82 3.30
CA ILE A 250 -6.14 15.09 2.65
C ILE A 250 -6.06 16.59 2.36
N VAL A 251 -5.07 17.24 2.96
CA VAL A 251 -4.79 18.67 2.75
C VAL A 251 -3.88 18.87 1.53
N CYS A 252 -4.22 19.84 0.71
CA CYS A 252 -3.48 20.29 -0.45
C CYS A 252 -3.09 21.77 -0.22
N PRO A 253 -1.85 22.07 0.20
CA PRO A 253 -1.43 23.44 0.48
C PRO A 253 -1.05 24.18 -0.80
N PHE A 254 -1.60 25.37 -1.03
CA PHE A 254 -1.28 26.21 -2.19
C PHE A 254 -0.48 27.45 -1.77
N THR A 255 0.73 27.60 -2.30
CA THR A 255 1.62 28.75 -2.06
C THR A 255 1.48 29.86 -3.11
N GLU A 256 0.95 29.52 -4.28
CA GLU A 256 0.81 30.43 -5.42
C GLU A 256 -0.59 30.28 -6.04
N TRP A 257 -1.08 31.34 -6.67
CA TRP A 257 -2.35 31.30 -7.44
C TRP A 257 -2.17 30.76 -8.85
N ASN A 258 -0.94 30.84 -9.36
CA ASN A 258 -0.53 30.39 -10.67
C ASN A 258 0.76 29.56 -10.49
N ILE A 259 0.74 28.29 -10.88
CA ILE A 259 1.87 27.37 -10.73
C ILE A 259 2.57 27.22 -12.08
N TRP A 260 3.89 27.42 -12.10
CA TRP A 260 4.74 27.14 -13.26
C TRP A 260 5.97 26.31 -12.87
N PRO A 261 6.30 25.23 -13.60
CA PRO A 261 5.58 24.66 -14.74
C PRO A 261 4.18 24.14 -14.36
N PRO A 262 3.21 24.14 -15.29
CA PRO A 262 1.84 23.78 -14.95
C PRO A 262 1.77 22.31 -14.49
N PRO A 263 1.01 22.01 -13.42
CA PRO A 263 0.69 20.64 -13.05
C PRO A 263 0.16 19.86 -14.26
N PHE A 264 0.58 18.59 -14.39
CA PHE A 264 0.21 17.71 -15.52
C PHE A 264 0.67 18.19 -16.91
N GLY A 265 1.50 19.22 -17.00
CA GLY A 265 2.08 19.69 -18.26
C GLY A 265 1.12 20.44 -19.18
N HIS A 266 -0.08 20.82 -18.70
CA HIS A 266 -1.07 21.50 -19.53
C HIS A 266 -1.38 22.92 -19.02
N PRO A 267 -1.29 23.98 -19.85
CA PRO A 267 -1.34 25.38 -19.41
C PRO A 267 -2.55 25.76 -18.55
N ILE A 268 -3.71 25.16 -18.77
CA ILE A 268 -4.91 25.44 -17.96
C ILE A 268 -4.75 25.08 -16.47
N PHE A 269 -3.92 24.09 -16.14
CA PHE A 269 -3.68 23.68 -14.75
C PHE A 269 -2.70 24.60 -14.02
N SER A 270 -2.09 25.55 -14.72
CA SER A 270 -1.35 26.63 -14.04
C SER A 270 -2.26 27.37 -13.04
N PHE A 271 -3.56 27.50 -13.34
CA PHE A 271 -4.58 28.05 -12.44
C PHE A 271 -5.28 27.01 -11.55
N PHE A 272 -4.74 25.79 -11.42
CA PHE A 272 -5.28 24.76 -10.52
C PHE A 272 -5.54 25.25 -9.08
N PRO A 273 -4.70 26.12 -8.48
CA PRO A 273 -4.98 26.68 -7.16
C PRO A 273 -6.25 27.53 -7.11
N VAL A 274 -6.75 28.07 -8.22
CA VAL A 274 -8.04 28.78 -8.22
C VAL A 274 -9.19 27.78 -8.42
N LEU A 275 -8.96 26.73 -9.21
CA LEU A 275 -9.97 25.74 -9.59
C LEU A 275 -10.18 24.64 -8.53
N ALA A 276 -9.19 24.37 -7.68
CA ALA A 276 -9.19 23.23 -6.76
C ALA A 276 -10.44 23.10 -5.89
N PRO A 277 -11.03 24.17 -5.29
CA PRO A 277 -12.25 24.04 -4.51
C PRO A 277 -13.44 23.52 -5.33
N ALA A 278 -13.59 23.98 -6.57
CA ALA A 278 -14.65 23.52 -7.46
C ALA A 278 -14.41 22.07 -7.91
N VAL A 279 -13.15 21.73 -8.22
CA VAL A 279 -12.75 20.36 -8.59
C VAL A 279 -13.03 19.39 -7.43
N PHE A 280 -12.71 19.75 -6.19
CA PHE A 280 -12.95 18.90 -5.03
C PHE A 280 -14.45 18.78 -4.71
N LYS A 281 -15.24 19.82 -4.95
CA LYS A 281 -16.71 19.73 -4.85
C LYS A 281 -17.30 18.81 -5.91
N PHE A 282 -16.80 18.87 -7.14
CA PHE A 282 -17.17 17.92 -8.19
C PHE A 282 -16.78 16.49 -7.81
N TYR A 283 -15.61 16.31 -7.21
CA TYR A 283 -15.13 15.02 -6.71
C TYR A 283 -16.03 14.45 -5.59
N ASP A 284 -16.49 15.30 -4.66
CA ASP A 284 -17.50 14.92 -3.67
C ASP A 284 -18.78 14.43 -4.35
N ALA A 285 -19.23 15.12 -5.40
CA ALA A 285 -20.44 14.78 -6.15
C ALA A 285 -20.31 13.44 -6.89
N LEU A 286 -19.15 13.10 -7.45
CA LEU A 286 -18.88 11.80 -8.06
C LEU A 286 -19.01 10.65 -7.05
N SER A 287 -18.70 10.91 -5.78
CA SER A 287 -18.95 9.95 -4.69
C SER A 287 -20.42 9.86 -4.25
N GLN A 288 -21.34 10.53 -4.96
CA GLN A 288 -22.74 10.72 -4.56
C GLN A 288 -22.86 11.36 -3.16
N PHE A 289 -21.91 12.22 -2.79
CA PHE A 289 -21.81 12.86 -1.48
C PHE A 289 -21.81 11.87 -0.31
N THR A 290 -21.27 10.67 -0.51
CA THR A 290 -21.10 9.67 0.55
C THR A 290 -19.84 9.92 1.39
N CYS A 291 -18.88 10.67 0.86
CA CYS A 291 -17.75 11.16 1.64
C CYS A 291 -18.12 12.43 2.43
N PRO A 292 -17.40 12.74 3.52
CA PRO A 292 -17.48 14.05 4.15
C PRO A 292 -17.16 15.16 3.13
N PRO A 293 -17.77 16.35 3.25
CA PRO A 293 -17.63 17.40 2.24
C PRO A 293 -16.23 18.01 2.27
N SER A 294 -15.65 18.23 1.09
CA SER A 294 -14.44 19.05 0.91
C SER A 294 -14.62 20.47 1.45
N TYR A 295 -13.52 21.10 1.87
CA TYR A 295 -13.55 22.46 2.43
C TYR A 295 -12.21 23.18 2.23
N ILE A 296 -12.22 24.49 2.47
CA ILE A 296 -11.02 25.35 2.42
C ILE A 296 -10.59 25.66 3.85
N MET A 297 -9.28 25.71 4.08
CA MET A 297 -8.68 26.25 5.30
C MET A 297 -7.82 27.47 4.95
N THR A 298 -7.95 28.51 5.76
CA THR A 298 -6.99 29.61 5.80
C THR A 298 -5.63 29.13 6.29
N LYS A 299 -4.55 29.89 6.02
CA LYS A 299 -3.21 29.60 6.56
C LYS A 299 -3.23 29.39 8.09
N LYS A 300 -3.99 30.22 8.82
CA LYS A 300 -4.10 30.12 10.28
C LYS A 300 -4.76 28.82 10.74
N GLU A 301 -5.87 28.43 10.10
CA GLU A 301 -6.56 27.18 10.41
C GLU A 301 -5.71 25.96 10.07
N ALA A 302 -5.05 25.99 8.90
CA ALA A 302 -4.15 24.92 8.46
C ALA A 302 -3.03 24.69 9.48
N ARG A 303 -2.38 25.76 9.96
CA ARG A 303 -1.30 25.66 10.97
C ARG A 303 -1.79 25.30 12.36
N THR A 304 -3.06 25.58 12.67
CA THR A 304 -3.66 25.12 13.94
C THR A 304 -3.88 23.61 13.92
N LYS A 305 -4.31 23.05 12.78
CA LYS A 305 -4.56 21.61 12.62
C LYS A 305 -3.31 20.80 12.27
N PHE A 306 -2.37 21.41 11.56
CA PHE A 306 -1.12 20.83 11.10
C PHE A 306 0.05 21.76 11.48
N PRO A 307 0.43 21.78 12.77
CA PRO A 307 1.47 22.69 13.29
C PRO A 307 2.84 22.53 12.64
N GLN A 308 3.14 21.32 12.13
CA GLN A 308 4.39 20.99 11.46
C GLN A 308 4.52 21.64 10.07
N LEU A 309 3.46 22.22 9.51
CA LEU A 309 3.51 22.84 8.19
C LEU A 309 4.47 24.03 8.17
N SER A 310 5.21 24.14 7.06
CA SER A 310 6.21 25.16 6.84
C SER A 310 5.67 26.59 6.92
N ASP A 311 6.57 27.52 7.27
CA ASP A 311 6.31 28.96 7.33
C ASP A 311 6.07 29.62 5.96
N GLN A 312 6.21 28.85 4.88
CA GLN A 312 6.05 29.33 3.51
C GLN A 312 4.75 30.12 3.31
N ASP A 313 4.72 30.92 2.26
CA ASP A 313 3.59 31.79 1.90
C ASP A 313 2.38 31.00 1.36
N ILE A 314 1.92 30.02 2.14
CA ILE A 314 0.68 29.28 1.92
C ILE A 314 -0.46 30.30 1.87
N LYS A 315 -1.08 30.45 0.70
CA LYS A 315 -2.25 31.31 0.49
C LYS A 315 -3.47 30.71 1.17
N TYR A 316 -3.71 29.44 0.92
CA TYR A 316 -4.78 28.66 1.53
C TYR A 316 -4.51 27.16 1.34
N CYS A 317 -5.27 26.32 2.04
CA CYS A 317 -5.27 24.88 1.81
C CYS A 317 -6.66 24.41 1.37
N ALA A 318 -6.72 23.55 0.35
CA ALA A 318 -7.95 22.83 0.02
C ALA A 318 -7.90 21.42 0.65
N VAL A 319 -9.02 20.96 1.19
CA VAL A 319 -9.14 19.64 1.82
C VAL A 319 -10.19 18.84 1.09
N PHE A 320 -9.84 17.61 0.71
CA PHE A 320 -10.78 16.61 0.19
C PHE A 320 -10.64 15.31 0.97
N TYR A 321 -11.52 14.34 0.75
CA TYR A 321 -11.52 13.08 1.51
C TYR A 321 -11.24 11.88 0.62
N GLU A 322 -10.45 10.96 1.16
CA GLU A 322 -10.23 9.63 0.58
C GLU A 322 -10.57 8.53 1.57
N GLY A 323 -10.81 7.33 1.03
CA GLY A 323 -10.92 6.12 1.85
C GLY A 323 -9.53 5.58 2.19
N GLN A 324 -9.34 5.14 3.42
CA GLN A 324 -8.13 4.48 3.90
C GLN A 324 -8.51 3.14 4.52
N HIS A 325 -7.59 2.17 4.48
CA HIS A 325 -7.81 0.84 5.04
C HIS A 325 -6.49 0.17 5.47
N ASN A 326 -6.59 -1.05 6.01
CA ASN A 326 -5.47 -1.98 6.09
C ASN A 326 -5.58 -3.01 4.95
N ASP A 327 -4.71 -2.90 3.94
CA ASP A 327 -4.77 -3.69 2.71
C ASP A 327 -4.65 -5.20 2.95
N ALA A 328 -3.65 -5.63 3.71
CA ALA A 328 -3.46 -7.03 4.06
C ALA A 328 -4.62 -7.58 4.88
N ARG A 329 -5.08 -6.84 5.91
CA ARG A 329 -6.21 -7.28 6.74
C ARG A 329 -7.50 -7.38 5.92
N THR A 330 -7.74 -6.44 5.02
CA THR A 330 -8.93 -6.49 4.16
C THR A 330 -8.87 -7.66 3.19
N ASN A 331 -7.70 -7.94 2.60
CA ASN A 331 -7.51 -9.12 1.76
C ASN A 331 -7.74 -10.44 2.52
N ILE A 332 -7.25 -10.54 3.76
CA ILE A 332 -7.49 -11.72 4.60
C ILE A 332 -8.99 -11.85 4.90
N ALA A 333 -9.68 -10.75 5.20
CA ALA A 333 -11.13 -10.75 5.39
C ALA A 333 -11.86 -11.23 4.13
N ILE A 334 -11.44 -10.83 2.92
CA ILE A 334 -12.00 -11.32 1.65
C ILE A 334 -11.78 -12.84 1.52
N ALA A 335 -10.55 -13.32 1.71
CA ALA A 335 -10.23 -14.74 1.62
C ALA A 335 -11.02 -15.57 2.63
N LEU A 336 -11.03 -15.17 3.90
CA LEU A 336 -11.80 -15.85 4.95
C LEU A 336 -13.30 -15.81 4.70
N SER A 337 -13.82 -14.72 4.11
CA SER A 337 -15.23 -14.66 3.68
C SER A 337 -15.54 -15.70 2.61
N ALA A 338 -14.64 -15.93 1.65
CA ALA A 338 -14.80 -16.99 0.66
C ALA A 338 -14.89 -18.37 1.34
N ALA A 339 -14.02 -18.64 2.32
CA ALA A 339 -14.07 -19.88 3.09
C ALA A 339 -15.34 -20.04 3.93
N GLU A 340 -15.82 -18.97 4.58
CA GLU A 340 -17.11 -18.97 5.30
C GLU A 340 -18.30 -19.28 4.38
N LYS A 341 -18.18 -18.94 3.09
CA LYS A 341 -19.20 -19.21 2.07
C LYS A 341 -18.99 -20.55 1.35
N GLY A 342 -18.01 -21.34 1.77
CA GLY A 342 -17.80 -22.71 1.31
C GLY A 342 -16.71 -22.88 0.25
N ALA A 343 -15.98 -21.83 -0.13
CA ALA A 343 -14.80 -21.99 -0.98
C ALA A 343 -13.69 -22.78 -0.27
N HIS A 344 -13.00 -23.64 -1.01
CA HIS A 344 -11.83 -24.34 -0.50
C HIS A 344 -10.58 -23.52 -0.77
N ILE A 345 -10.01 -22.93 0.28
CA ILE A 345 -8.88 -22.00 0.14
C ILE A 345 -7.67 -22.47 0.95
N ALA A 346 -6.47 -22.30 0.40
CA ALA A 346 -5.24 -22.57 1.13
C ALA A 346 -4.09 -21.64 0.70
N ASN A 347 -3.45 -21.02 1.69
CA ASN A 347 -2.16 -20.37 1.53
C ASN A 347 -1.02 -21.41 1.59
N TYR A 348 0.16 -21.05 1.10
CA TYR A 348 1.33 -21.91 0.95
C TYR A 348 1.09 -23.16 0.09
N VAL A 349 0.20 -23.07 -0.90
CA VAL A 349 -0.02 -24.10 -1.92
C VAL A 349 0.35 -23.52 -3.27
N GLU A 350 1.51 -23.92 -3.79
CA GLU A 350 2.06 -23.42 -5.05
C GLU A 350 1.62 -24.30 -6.22
N MET A 351 1.10 -23.67 -7.27
CA MET A 351 0.95 -24.33 -8.57
C MET A 351 2.32 -24.59 -9.18
N THR A 352 2.67 -25.87 -9.36
CA THR A 352 3.92 -26.27 -9.99
C THR A 352 3.77 -26.39 -11.50
N ASP A 353 2.64 -26.92 -11.99
CA ASP A 353 2.41 -27.19 -13.42
C ASP A 353 0.92 -27.33 -13.77
N GLY A 354 0.57 -27.18 -15.05
CA GLY A 354 -0.75 -27.49 -15.59
C GLY A 354 -0.92 -29.01 -15.86
N ILE A 355 -2.13 -29.52 -15.69
CA ILE A 355 -2.50 -30.90 -16.08
C ILE A 355 -3.24 -30.84 -17.40
N PHE A 356 -2.62 -31.36 -18.46
CA PHE A 356 -3.18 -31.36 -19.81
C PHE A 356 -4.00 -32.61 -20.08
N ASP A 357 -5.16 -32.40 -20.70
CA ASP A 357 -5.95 -33.44 -21.31
C ASP A 357 -5.28 -33.96 -22.58
N GLU A 358 -5.20 -35.28 -22.72
CA GLU A 358 -4.47 -35.92 -23.83
C GLU A 358 -5.17 -35.70 -25.17
N ASP A 359 -6.51 -35.68 -25.18
CA ASP A 359 -7.34 -35.57 -26.38
C ASP A 359 -7.47 -34.11 -26.86
N SER A 360 -7.88 -33.22 -25.96
CA SER A 360 -8.16 -31.82 -26.30
C SER A 360 -6.92 -30.92 -26.21
N GLY A 361 -5.86 -31.35 -25.53
CA GLY A 361 -4.68 -30.53 -25.25
C GLY A 361 -4.92 -29.38 -24.28
N LYS A 362 -6.12 -29.26 -23.69
CA LYS A 362 -6.50 -28.21 -22.74
C LYS A 362 -6.04 -28.56 -21.32
N VAL A 363 -5.93 -27.54 -20.47
CA VAL A 363 -5.63 -27.72 -19.06
C VAL A 363 -6.92 -28.03 -18.30
N ILE A 364 -6.95 -29.18 -17.63
CA ILE A 364 -8.12 -29.71 -16.87
C ILE A 364 -7.89 -29.71 -15.35
N GLY A 365 -6.70 -29.29 -14.92
CA GLY A 365 -6.32 -29.21 -13.52
C GLY A 365 -4.92 -28.64 -13.36
N VAL A 366 -4.44 -28.63 -12.13
CA VAL A 366 -3.08 -28.19 -11.80
C VAL A 366 -2.41 -29.20 -10.87
N LYS A 367 -1.10 -29.35 -11.01
CA LYS A 367 -0.25 -29.95 -9.99
C LYS A 367 0.10 -28.86 -8.98
N ALA A 368 -0.10 -29.16 -7.71
CA ALA A 368 0.13 -28.24 -6.60
C ALA A 368 1.06 -28.87 -5.56
N GLN A 369 1.85 -28.04 -4.89
CA GLN A 369 2.69 -28.43 -3.76
C GLN A 369 2.30 -27.63 -2.53
N ASP A 370 1.92 -28.30 -1.43
CA ASP A 370 1.84 -27.66 -0.12
C ASP A 370 3.26 -27.43 0.39
N ARG A 371 3.69 -26.17 0.43
CA ARG A 371 5.04 -25.78 0.83
C ARG A 371 5.28 -25.95 2.31
N ILE A 372 4.23 -26.08 3.13
CA ILE A 372 4.37 -26.38 4.57
C ILE A 372 4.75 -27.84 4.79
N SER A 373 4.08 -28.78 4.09
CA SER A 373 4.29 -30.22 4.26
C SER A 373 5.28 -30.83 3.28
N GLY A 374 5.52 -30.17 2.14
CA GLY A 374 6.27 -30.67 1.00
C GLY A 374 5.47 -31.60 0.08
N GLU A 375 4.23 -31.95 0.45
CA GLU A 375 3.39 -32.89 -0.30
C GLU A 375 2.89 -32.27 -1.61
N THR A 376 2.96 -33.06 -2.68
CA THR A 376 2.41 -32.72 -3.99
C THR A 376 1.10 -33.45 -4.24
N PHE A 377 0.13 -32.76 -4.82
CA PHE A 377 -1.17 -33.31 -5.17
C PHE A 377 -1.76 -32.61 -6.40
N GLU A 378 -2.87 -33.14 -6.90
CA GLU A 378 -3.54 -32.65 -8.10
C GLU A 378 -4.88 -32.01 -7.73
N ILE A 379 -5.23 -30.92 -8.42
CA ILE A 379 -6.51 -30.24 -8.26
C ILE A 379 -7.16 -30.11 -9.63
N TYR A 380 -8.35 -30.68 -9.80
CA TYR A 380 -9.08 -30.72 -11.07
C TYR A 380 -10.21 -29.69 -11.09
N ALA A 381 -10.32 -28.95 -12.19
CA ALA A 381 -11.31 -27.89 -12.32
C ALA A 381 -11.76 -27.66 -13.78
N LYS A 382 -13.02 -27.27 -13.96
CA LYS A 382 -13.62 -26.94 -15.26
C LYS A 382 -13.10 -25.61 -15.80
N ASN A 383 -12.87 -24.63 -14.92
CA ASN A 383 -12.34 -23.32 -15.28
C ASN A 383 -11.18 -22.97 -14.35
N ILE A 384 -10.02 -22.68 -14.94
CA ILE A 384 -8.80 -22.30 -14.23
C ILE A 384 -8.52 -20.82 -14.51
N ILE A 385 -8.32 -20.06 -13.44
CA ILE A 385 -8.16 -18.61 -13.49
C ILE A 385 -6.84 -18.20 -12.83
N PHE A 386 -5.94 -17.57 -13.58
CA PHE A 386 -4.69 -17.02 -13.08
C PHE A 386 -4.90 -15.56 -12.63
N ALA A 387 -4.74 -15.32 -11.33
CA ALA A 387 -4.77 -14.02 -10.69
C ALA A 387 -3.40 -13.71 -10.05
N GLY A 388 -2.33 -13.92 -10.81
CA GLY A 388 -0.94 -13.83 -10.33
C GLY A 388 -0.41 -12.42 -10.08
N GLY A 389 -1.21 -11.38 -10.35
CA GLY A 389 -0.79 -9.99 -10.24
C GLY A 389 0.48 -9.72 -11.07
N PRO A 390 1.57 -9.20 -10.48
CA PRO A 390 2.80 -8.93 -11.23
C PRO A 390 3.53 -10.22 -11.68
N PHE A 391 3.12 -11.39 -11.20
CA PHE A 391 3.69 -12.69 -11.54
C PHE A 391 2.84 -13.49 -12.53
N THR A 392 1.81 -12.89 -13.14
CA THR A 392 0.91 -13.58 -14.07
C THR A 392 1.65 -14.26 -15.22
N ASP A 393 2.68 -13.64 -15.80
CA ASP A 393 3.43 -14.25 -16.90
C ASP A 393 4.23 -15.50 -16.47
N LYS A 394 4.73 -15.54 -15.22
CA LYS A 394 5.37 -16.74 -14.65
C LYS A 394 4.37 -17.87 -14.39
N LEU A 395 3.09 -17.55 -14.15
CA LEU A 395 2.04 -18.56 -14.08
C LEU A 395 1.66 -19.06 -15.47
N ARG A 396 1.50 -18.15 -16.44
CA ARG A 396 1.17 -18.49 -17.82
C ARG A 396 2.21 -19.40 -18.48
N SER A 397 3.49 -19.29 -18.12
CA SER A 397 4.50 -20.25 -18.62
C SER A 397 4.25 -21.70 -18.18
N LYS A 398 3.41 -21.94 -17.16
CA LYS A 398 3.03 -23.28 -16.67
C LYS A 398 1.78 -23.85 -17.35
N GLU A 399 1.14 -23.09 -18.23
CA GLU A 399 -0.03 -23.55 -19.01
C GLU A 399 0.34 -23.91 -20.46
N GLU A 400 1.62 -23.78 -20.83
CA GLU A 400 2.14 -24.09 -22.16
C GLU A 400 2.90 -25.42 -22.17
N LYS A 401 2.85 -26.13 -23.30
CA LYS A 401 3.70 -27.31 -23.56
C LYS A 401 5.12 -26.84 -23.92
N GLU A 402 6.13 -27.70 -23.72
CA GLU A 402 7.54 -27.38 -23.97
C GLU A 402 7.76 -26.71 -25.35
N GLY A 403 8.42 -25.55 -25.36
CA GLY A 403 8.75 -24.79 -26.57
C GLY A 403 7.77 -23.68 -26.97
N GLY A 404 6.66 -23.49 -26.25
CA GLY A 404 5.72 -22.38 -26.48
C GLY A 404 6.26 -21.01 -26.06
N THR A 405 6.01 -19.97 -26.85
CA THR A 405 6.29 -18.57 -26.48
C THR A 405 5.05 -17.89 -25.89
N VAL A 406 5.16 -17.40 -24.66
CA VAL A 406 4.11 -16.63 -23.98
C VAL A 406 4.39 -15.13 -24.16
N PRO A 407 3.66 -14.40 -25.01
CA PRO A 407 3.81 -12.95 -25.11
C PRO A 407 3.49 -12.29 -23.76
N PRO A 408 4.28 -11.30 -23.30
CA PRO A 408 4.07 -10.66 -21.98
C PRO A 408 2.68 -10.05 -21.85
N ALA A 409 1.97 -10.38 -20.76
CA ALA A 409 0.70 -9.77 -20.40
C ALA A 409 0.85 -8.72 -19.28
N VAL A 410 2.01 -8.67 -18.63
CA VAL A 410 2.25 -7.72 -17.53
C VAL A 410 3.55 -6.96 -17.74
N GLN A 411 3.49 -5.64 -17.58
CA GLN A 411 4.65 -4.78 -17.43
C GLN A 411 4.72 -4.31 -15.97
N GLY A 412 5.66 -4.87 -15.20
CA GLY A 412 5.87 -4.50 -13.81
C GLY A 412 6.32 -3.03 -13.66
N ALA A 413 5.78 -2.35 -12.66
CA ALA A 413 6.30 -1.07 -12.20
C ALA A 413 6.40 -1.05 -10.68
N SER A 414 7.59 -0.75 -10.17
CA SER A 414 7.83 -0.70 -8.74
C SER A 414 7.41 0.63 -8.12
N GLY A 415 7.01 0.58 -6.86
CA GLY A 415 6.79 1.75 -6.02
C GLY A 415 7.20 1.48 -4.59
N SER A 416 7.99 2.40 -4.04
CA SER A 416 8.48 2.38 -2.67
C SER A 416 7.69 3.33 -1.79
N HIS A 417 7.73 3.05 -0.48
CA HIS A 417 7.17 3.87 0.58
C HIS A 417 8.12 3.86 1.77
N ILE A 418 8.08 4.92 2.57
CA ILE A 418 8.72 5.01 3.88
C ILE A 418 7.68 5.24 4.97
N VAL A 419 8.03 4.89 6.20
CA VAL A 419 7.25 5.22 7.40
C VAL A 419 8.07 6.11 8.29
N LEU A 420 7.47 7.23 8.67
CA LEU A 420 8.02 8.19 9.61
C LEU A 420 7.20 8.17 10.92
N PRO A 421 7.78 8.63 12.04
CA PRO A 421 7.08 8.83 13.29
C PRO A 421 5.82 9.68 13.14
N GLY A 422 4.82 9.37 13.97
CA GLY A 422 3.53 10.06 13.97
C GLY A 422 3.59 11.57 14.21
N TYR A 423 4.71 12.11 14.71
CA TYR A 423 4.84 13.55 14.95
C TYR A 423 5.07 14.38 13.68
N PHE A 424 5.32 13.76 12.53
CA PHE A 424 5.50 14.47 11.24
C PHE A 424 4.18 14.88 10.56
N ALA A 425 3.03 14.38 11.01
CA ALA A 425 1.71 14.78 10.50
C ALA A 425 0.64 14.68 11.60
N PRO A 426 -0.52 15.36 11.45
CA PRO A 426 -1.65 15.19 12.36
C PRO A 426 -2.17 13.76 12.35
N LYS A 427 -2.69 13.29 13.49
CA LYS A 427 -3.18 11.92 13.65
C LYS A 427 -4.32 11.54 12.70
N ASP A 428 -5.08 12.53 12.22
CA ASP A 428 -6.31 12.35 11.47
C ASP A 428 -6.33 13.11 10.13
N MET A 429 -5.20 13.69 9.69
CA MET A 429 -5.13 14.43 8.42
C MET A 429 -3.85 14.08 7.66
N GLY A 430 -4.01 13.67 6.41
CA GLY A 430 -2.91 13.49 5.47
C GLY A 430 -2.65 14.73 4.63
N LEU A 431 -1.55 14.74 3.89
CA LEU A 431 -1.16 15.78 2.93
C LEU A 431 -0.88 15.17 1.56
N LEU A 432 -1.26 15.92 0.52
CA LEU A 432 -0.90 15.64 -0.87
C LEU A 432 0.11 16.69 -1.35
N ASP A 433 1.31 16.22 -1.69
CA ASP A 433 2.24 16.94 -2.53
C ASP A 433 1.88 16.67 -4.00
N TYR A 434 1.38 17.71 -4.66
CA TYR A 434 1.02 17.70 -6.07
C TYR A 434 2.14 18.26 -6.98
N ASN A 435 3.23 18.77 -6.41
CA ASN A 435 4.32 19.46 -7.09
C ASN A 435 5.69 18.91 -6.64
N THR A 436 5.81 17.59 -6.67
CA THR A 436 7.07 16.92 -6.39
C THR A 436 8.14 17.30 -7.40
N SER A 437 9.43 17.07 -7.08
CA SER A 437 10.54 17.41 -7.97
C SER A 437 10.50 16.76 -9.36
N ASP A 438 9.70 15.70 -9.53
CA ASP A 438 9.51 15.00 -10.80
C ASP A 438 8.07 14.98 -11.30
N GLY A 439 7.19 15.81 -10.72
CA GLY A 439 5.81 16.02 -11.18
C GLY A 439 4.83 14.89 -10.83
N ARG A 440 5.23 13.92 -10.00
CA ARG A 440 4.34 12.90 -9.45
C ARG A 440 3.57 13.41 -8.22
N PHE A 441 2.57 12.65 -7.83
CA PHE A 441 1.88 12.88 -6.56
C PHE A 441 2.57 12.08 -5.46
N LEU A 442 2.81 12.72 -4.32
CA LEU A 442 3.33 12.07 -3.12
C LEU A 442 2.35 12.32 -1.97
N PHE A 443 1.95 11.25 -1.30
CA PHE A 443 1.04 11.29 -0.18
C PHE A 443 1.79 11.11 1.13
N PHE A 444 1.30 11.82 2.14
CA PHE A 444 1.78 11.84 3.51
C PHE A 444 0.56 11.47 4.34
N LEU A 445 0.45 10.23 4.79
CA LEU A 445 -0.80 9.70 5.31
C LEU A 445 -0.61 9.23 6.75
N PRO A 446 -1.42 9.71 7.71
CA PRO A 446 -1.45 9.11 9.03
C PRO A 446 -1.94 7.66 8.89
N TRP A 447 -1.20 6.72 9.45
CA TRP A 447 -1.53 5.30 9.38
C TRP A 447 -1.02 4.56 10.61
N GLN A 448 -1.96 4.03 11.41
CA GLN A 448 -1.70 3.24 12.62
C GLN A 448 -0.67 3.88 13.59
N GLY A 449 -0.79 5.19 13.82
CA GLY A 449 0.08 5.94 14.75
C GLY A 449 1.38 6.47 14.14
N SER A 450 1.69 6.10 12.89
CA SER A 450 2.83 6.59 12.12
C SER A 450 2.38 7.38 10.89
N VAL A 451 3.32 7.85 10.07
CA VAL A 451 3.06 8.53 8.79
C VAL A 451 3.64 7.71 7.65
N ILE A 452 2.80 7.24 6.73
CA ILE A 452 3.27 6.67 5.45
C ILE A 452 3.55 7.80 4.48
N VAL A 453 4.73 7.74 3.84
CA VAL A 453 5.06 8.61 2.70
C VAL A 453 5.26 7.75 1.45
N GLY A 454 4.62 8.12 0.34
CA GLY A 454 4.83 7.44 -0.93
C GLY A 454 3.94 7.95 -2.06
N THR A 455 4.24 7.61 -3.32
CA THR A 455 5.14 6.52 -3.72
C THR A 455 5.98 6.89 -4.94
N THR A 456 7.09 6.17 -5.14
CA THR A 456 7.88 6.19 -6.37
C THR A 456 7.24 5.35 -7.48
N ASP A 457 7.75 5.50 -8.69
CA ASP A 457 7.31 4.78 -9.88
C ASP A 457 8.49 4.53 -10.83
N LYS A 458 8.90 3.27 -10.96
CA LYS A 458 9.99 2.84 -11.85
C LYS A 458 9.63 1.51 -12.51
N LYS A 459 9.59 1.49 -13.85
CA LYS A 459 9.36 0.28 -14.63
C LYS A 459 10.50 -0.72 -14.41
N CYS A 460 10.16 -1.92 -14.00
CA CYS A 460 11.10 -3.02 -13.80
C CYS A 460 10.34 -4.33 -13.62
N ASP A 461 11.05 -5.44 -13.77
CA ASP A 461 10.49 -6.76 -13.51
C ASP A 461 10.13 -6.94 -12.03
N ALA A 462 9.18 -7.84 -11.80
CA ALA A 462 8.71 -8.17 -10.47
C ALA A 462 9.63 -9.19 -9.81
N GLU A 463 10.04 -8.88 -8.59
CA GLU A 463 10.79 -9.79 -7.73
C GLU A 463 9.94 -10.09 -6.49
N THR A 464 10.30 -11.07 -5.68
CA THR A 464 9.64 -11.29 -4.39
C THR A 464 10.56 -10.75 -3.29
N LEU A 465 10.02 -9.93 -2.39
CA LEU A 465 10.75 -9.29 -1.27
C LEU A 465 11.95 -8.42 -1.71
N PRO A 466 11.68 -7.28 -2.36
CA PRO A 466 12.75 -6.41 -2.82
C PRO A 466 13.22 -5.50 -1.68
N TYR A 467 14.45 -5.03 -1.77
CA TYR A 467 14.85 -3.86 -1.00
C TYR A 467 14.34 -2.59 -1.69
N PRO A 468 13.78 -1.62 -0.93
CA PRO A 468 13.62 -0.27 -1.46
C PRO A 468 15.03 0.33 -1.71
N PRO A 469 15.30 0.88 -2.89
CA PRO A 469 16.57 1.54 -3.17
C PRO A 469 16.77 2.77 -2.26
N GLU A 470 17.98 2.98 -1.76
CA GLU A 470 18.27 4.09 -0.83
C GLU A 470 18.06 5.45 -1.52
N GLU A 471 18.31 5.56 -2.82
CA GLU A 471 18.03 6.78 -3.59
C GLU A 471 16.54 7.15 -3.58
N GLU A 472 15.63 6.17 -3.54
CA GLU A 472 14.18 6.41 -3.47
C GLU A 472 13.75 6.85 -2.07
N ILE A 473 14.41 6.32 -1.02
CA ILE A 473 14.20 6.72 0.38
C ILE A 473 14.62 8.18 0.57
N GLN A 474 15.85 8.50 0.17
CA GLN A 474 16.40 9.86 0.28
C GLN A 474 15.57 10.87 -0.50
N TRP A 475 15.09 10.50 -1.69
CA TRP A 475 14.18 11.33 -2.46
C TRP A 475 12.89 11.62 -1.69
N MET A 476 12.20 10.60 -1.17
CA MET A 476 10.96 10.81 -0.40
C MET A 476 11.18 11.68 0.84
N MET A 477 12.27 11.49 1.57
CA MET A 477 12.61 12.34 2.72
C MET A 477 12.77 13.81 2.31
N LYS A 478 13.48 14.07 1.21
CA LYS A 478 13.67 15.43 0.69
C LYS A 478 12.35 16.07 0.23
N GLU A 479 11.46 15.31 -0.38
CA GLU A 479 10.12 15.80 -0.74
C GLU A 479 9.29 16.14 0.51
N VAL A 480 9.44 15.37 1.58
CA VAL A 480 8.76 15.62 2.86
C VAL A 480 9.22 16.92 3.50
N GLU A 481 10.53 17.16 3.55
CA GLU A 481 11.12 18.36 4.16
C GLU A 481 10.59 19.67 3.56
N LYS A 482 10.15 19.69 2.30
CA LYS A 482 9.58 20.88 1.65
C LYS A 482 8.37 21.46 2.37
N TYR A 483 7.58 20.59 3.00
CA TYR A 483 6.32 20.95 3.65
C TYR A 483 6.46 21.15 5.15
N LEU A 484 7.60 20.78 5.73
CA LEU A 484 7.84 20.89 7.15
C LEU A 484 8.45 22.25 7.50
N SER A 485 8.18 22.73 8.71
CA SER A 485 8.83 23.92 9.26
C SER A 485 10.34 23.72 9.41
N ASN A 486 11.11 24.81 9.32
CA ASN A 486 12.58 24.76 9.27
C ASN A 486 13.24 24.20 10.56
N ASP A 487 12.49 24.17 11.67
CA ASP A 487 12.85 23.55 12.95
C ASP A 487 12.67 22.01 12.95
N LEU A 488 12.01 21.45 11.94
CA LEU A 488 11.84 20.02 11.75
C LEU A 488 12.75 19.52 10.62
N LYS A 489 13.64 18.57 10.96
CA LYS A 489 14.50 17.87 10.00
C LYS A 489 14.01 16.44 9.84
N VAL A 490 14.04 15.88 8.63
CA VAL A 490 13.71 14.47 8.38
C VAL A 490 15.02 13.70 8.24
N ARG A 491 15.43 13.03 9.31
CA ARG A 491 16.67 12.27 9.32
C ARG A 491 16.42 10.86 8.80
N ARG A 492 17.46 10.23 8.27
CA ARG A 492 17.37 8.84 7.81
C ARG A 492 17.02 7.86 8.95
N SER A 493 17.45 8.19 10.17
CA SER A 493 17.10 7.48 11.40
C SER A 493 15.63 7.64 11.80
N ASP A 494 14.92 8.64 11.25
CA ASP A 494 13.48 8.78 11.45
C ASP A 494 12.69 7.85 10.52
N VAL A 495 13.33 7.14 9.59
CA VAL A 495 12.66 6.14 8.75
C VAL A 495 12.53 4.83 9.54
N LEU A 496 11.38 4.65 10.20
CA LEU A 496 11.06 3.47 11.02
C LEU A 496 10.95 2.19 10.18
N SER A 497 10.51 2.33 8.93
CA SER A 497 10.40 1.22 7.98
C SER A 497 10.33 1.76 6.56
N ALA A 498 10.62 0.90 5.60
CA ALA A 498 10.51 1.18 4.17
C ALA A 498 10.23 -0.12 3.43
N TRP A 499 9.40 -0.08 2.41
CA TRP A 499 9.11 -1.25 1.57
C TRP A 499 8.95 -0.84 0.11
N ARG A 500 9.00 -1.83 -0.77
CA ARG A 500 8.71 -1.68 -2.20
C ARG A 500 7.77 -2.78 -2.67
N GLY A 501 6.85 -2.42 -3.55
CA GLY A 501 5.85 -3.30 -4.17
C GLY A 501 5.75 -3.07 -5.68
N TRP A 502 4.96 -3.89 -6.37
CA TRP A 502 4.86 -3.87 -7.84
C TRP A 502 3.42 -3.70 -8.30
N ARG A 503 3.23 -2.78 -9.23
CA ARG A 503 2.00 -2.54 -9.97
C ARG A 503 1.97 -3.49 -11.17
N PRO A 504 0.94 -4.33 -11.30
CA PRO A 504 0.80 -5.24 -12.43
C PRO A 504 0.18 -4.50 -13.62
N LEU A 505 0.92 -3.65 -14.34
CA LEU A 505 0.35 -2.90 -15.46
C LEU A 505 0.01 -3.87 -16.61
N ALA A 506 -1.26 -3.90 -17.03
CA ALA A 506 -1.75 -4.86 -18.01
C ALA A 506 -1.37 -4.47 -19.44
N ALA A 507 -0.74 -5.39 -20.16
CA ALA A 507 -0.66 -5.37 -21.61
C ALA A 507 -1.55 -6.50 -22.13
N ASP A 508 -2.42 -6.22 -23.10
CA ASP A 508 -3.18 -7.29 -23.76
C ASP A 508 -2.27 -7.95 -24.81
N PRO A 509 -1.85 -9.22 -24.61
CA PRO A 509 -0.97 -9.92 -25.56
C PRO A 509 -1.64 -10.22 -26.91
N HIS A 510 -2.96 -10.08 -27.02
CA HIS A 510 -3.73 -10.26 -28.26
C HIS A 510 -4.13 -8.92 -28.91
N ALA A 511 -3.71 -7.78 -28.34
CA ALA A 511 -3.91 -6.47 -28.95
C ALA A 511 -2.97 -6.23 -30.14
N PRO A 512 -3.33 -5.35 -31.09
CA PRO A 512 -2.45 -4.94 -32.18
C PRO A 512 -1.11 -4.36 -31.68
N PRO A 513 0.00 -4.50 -32.44
CA PRO A 513 1.31 -3.94 -32.07
C PRO A 513 1.22 -2.43 -31.78
N GLY A 514 1.71 -2.01 -30.60
CA GLY A 514 1.64 -0.61 -30.15
C GLY A 514 0.36 -0.22 -29.41
N GLY A 515 -0.51 -1.18 -29.06
CA GLY A 515 -1.70 -0.92 -28.24
C GLY A 515 -1.36 -0.26 -26.90
N GLN A 516 -2.17 0.73 -26.49
CA GLN A 516 -2.02 1.37 -25.19
C GLN A 516 -2.16 0.33 -24.06
N VAL A 517 -1.26 0.39 -23.08
CA VAL A 517 -1.39 -0.33 -21.81
C VAL A 517 -2.69 0.10 -21.15
N SER A 518 -3.60 -0.85 -20.91
CA SER A 518 -4.87 -0.54 -20.26
C SER A 518 -4.61 -0.07 -18.83
N ARG A 519 -5.24 1.05 -18.44
CA ARG A 519 -5.25 1.52 -17.05
C ARG A 519 -6.27 0.79 -16.19
N ASP A 520 -7.14 0.02 -16.83
CA ASP A 520 -8.07 -0.90 -16.22
C ASP A 520 -7.47 -2.32 -16.19
N HIS A 521 -8.26 -3.28 -15.74
CA HIS A 521 -7.91 -4.69 -15.79
C HIS A 521 -8.15 -5.29 -17.18
N VAL A 522 -7.39 -6.33 -17.50
CA VAL A 522 -7.51 -7.12 -18.74
C VAL A 522 -7.80 -8.55 -18.35
N ILE A 523 -8.85 -9.11 -18.94
CA ILE A 523 -9.24 -10.52 -18.77
C ILE A 523 -9.06 -11.19 -20.12
N SER A 524 -8.21 -12.21 -20.22
CA SER A 524 -7.96 -12.91 -21.47
C SER A 524 -7.95 -14.42 -21.27
N LYS A 525 -8.45 -15.16 -22.26
CA LYS A 525 -8.51 -16.62 -22.26
C LYS A 525 -7.59 -17.16 -23.34
N ASN A 526 -6.65 -18.00 -22.94
CA ASN A 526 -5.78 -18.70 -23.88
C ASN A 526 -6.60 -19.78 -24.61
N PRO A 527 -6.72 -19.73 -25.95
CA PRO A 527 -7.56 -20.66 -26.71
C PRO A 527 -6.99 -22.09 -26.75
N SER A 528 -5.66 -22.28 -26.65
CA SER A 528 -5.04 -23.60 -26.68
C SER A 528 -5.19 -24.32 -25.34
N SER A 529 -4.83 -23.65 -24.25
CA SER A 529 -4.88 -24.22 -22.90
C SER A 529 -6.29 -24.15 -22.28
N GLY A 530 -7.11 -23.18 -22.68
CA GLY A 530 -8.42 -22.91 -22.07
C GLY A 530 -8.35 -22.13 -20.75
N VAL A 531 -7.15 -21.78 -20.26
CA VAL A 531 -6.96 -21.03 -19.03
C VAL A 531 -7.28 -19.55 -19.24
N THR A 532 -7.89 -18.92 -18.23
CA THR A 532 -8.15 -17.48 -18.22
C THR A 532 -7.17 -16.79 -17.28
N PHE A 533 -6.64 -15.63 -17.64
CA PHE A 533 -5.87 -14.80 -16.73
C PHE A 533 -6.49 -13.41 -16.59
N ILE A 534 -6.24 -12.79 -15.43
CA ILE A 534 -6.49 -11.39 -15.17
C ILE A 534 -5.18 -10.67 -14.82
N ALA A 535 -4.97 -9.51 -15.42
CA ALA A 535 -3.87 -8.60 -15.15
C ALA A 535 -4.40 -7.17 -15.03
N GLY A 536 -3.64 -6.26 -14.42
CA GLY A 536 -4.06 -4.86 -14.28
C GLY A 536 -4.97 -4.61 -13.09
N GLY A 537 -5.74 -3.54 -13.21
CA GLY A 537 -6.70 -3.09 -12.21
C GLY A 537 -6.07 -2.44 -10.98
N LYS A 538 -6.92 -2.16 -9.99
CA LYS A 538 -6.57 -1.46 -8.75
C LYS A 538 -7.08 -2.23 -7.55
N TRP A 539 -6.46 -1.99 -6.40
CA TRP A 539 -6.97 -2.53 -5.15
C TRP A 539 -8.42 -2.06 -4.90
N THR A 540 -8.75 -0.80 -5.20
CA THR A 540 -10.10 -0.24 -5.06
C THR A 540 -11.18 -1.02 -5.82
N THR A 541 -10.86 -1.61 -6.98
CA THR A 541 -11.83 -2.26 -7.87
C THR A 541 -11.78 -3.79 -7.78
N TRP A 542 -11.24 -4.35 -6.68
CA TRP A 542 -11.07 -5.81 -6.53
C TRP A 542 -12.38 -6.60 -6.72
N ARG A 543 -13.52 -6.05 -6.28
CA ARG A 543 -14.84 -6.71 -6.35
C ARG A 543 -15.44 -6.63 -7.75
N GLU A 544 -15.36 -5.47 -8.40
CA GLU A 544 -15.73 -5.30 -9.83
C GLU A 544 -14.92 -6.26 -10.72
N MET A 545 -13.60 -6.32 -10.53
CA MET A 545 -12.74 -7.27 -11.25
C MET A 545 -13.17 -8.73 -11.04
N ALA A 546 -13.61 -9.09 -9.83
CA ALA A 546 -14.09 -10.44 -9.54
C ALA A 546 -15.38 -10.76 -10.29
N GLU A 547 -16.33 -9.81 -10.29
CA GLU A 547 -17.60 -9.90 -11.01
C GLU A 547 -17.38 -10.06 -12.52
N ASP A 548 -16.55 -9.20 -13.11
CA ASP A 548 -16.25 -9.21 -14.54
C ASP A 548 -15.56 -10.51 -15.00
N VAL A 549 -14.64 -11.03 -14.19
CA VAL A 549 -13.96 -12.31 -14.48
C VAL A 549 -14.95 -13.45 -14.51
N LEU A 550 -15.80 -13.59 -13.48
CA LEU A 550 -16.74 -14.71 -13.43
C LEU A 550 -17.84 -14.61 -14.47
N ASP A 551 -18.37 -13.41 -14.72
CA ASP A 551 -19.35 -13.17 -15.77
C ASP A 551 -18.78 -13.56 -17.15
N LYS A 552 -17.51 -13.23 -17.41
CA LYS A 552 -16.84 -13.59 -18.66
C LYS A 552 -16.52 -15.08 -18.77
N VAL A 553 -16.07 -15.72 -17.69
CA VAL A 553 -15.64 -17.13 -17.69
C VAL A 553 -16.83 -18.09 -17.75
N LEU A 554 -17.89 -17.80 -17.00
CA LEU A 554 -19.03 -18.70 -16.84
C LEU A 554 -20.25 -18.28 -17.68
N GLY A 555 -20.34 -17.03 -18.15
CA GLY A 555 -21.47 -16.52 -18.93
C GLY A 555 -22.79 -16.65 -18.16
N ASP A 556 -23.84 -17.14 -18.81
CA ASP A 556 -25.15 -17.35 -18.16
C ASP A 556 -25.09 -18.34 -16.98
N LYS A 557 -24.07 -19.21 -16.93
CA LYS A 557 -23.87 -20.16 -15.82
C LYS A 557 -23.29 -19.51 -14.57
N ALA A 558 -22.85 -18.25 -14.66
CA ALA A 558 -22.24 -17.57 -13.51
C ALA A 558 -23.28 -17.32 -12.40
N GLY A 559 -24.56 -17.17 -12.73
CA GLY A 559 -25.56 -16.64 -11.80
C GLY A 559 -25.32 -15.14 -11.52
N THR A 560 -26.14 -14.55 -10.65
CA THR A 560 -26.06 -13.11 -10.36
C THR A 560 -25.08 -12.82 -9.23
N CYS A 561 -24.20 -11.83 -9.42
CA CYS A 561 -23.34 -11.32 -8.36
C CYS A 561 -24.19 -10.59 -7.29
N ASN A 562 -23.93 -10.87 -6.01
CA ASN A 562 -24.59 -10.25 -4.85
C ASN A 562 -23.57 -9.69 -3.82
N THR A 563 -22.29 -9.59 -4.21
CA THR A 563 -21.20 -9.22 -3.30
C THR A 563 -21.34 -7.82 -2.69
N LEU A 564 -22.04 -6.91 -3.35
CA LEU A 564 -22.34 -5.56 -2.85
C LEU A 564 -23.19 -5.54 -1.57
N ASP A 565 -23.95 -6.61 -1.30
CA ASP A 565 -24.83 -6.70 -0.14
C ASP A 565 -24.19 -7.46 1.04
N ILE A 566 -22.99 -8.01 0.85
CA ILE A 566 -22.35 -8.91 1.81
C ILE A 566 -21.27 -8.17 2.60
N LYS A 567 -21.34 -8.27 3.93
CA LYS A 567 -20.24 -7.88 4.83
C LYS A 567 -19.15 -8.94 4.81
N LEU A 568 -17.91 -8.50 4.80
CA LEU A 568 -16.75 -9.39 4.91
C LEU A 568 -16.61 -9.92 6.35
N HIS A 569 -15.81 -10.96 6.51
CA HIS A 569 -15.39 -11.54 7.78
C HIS A 569 -14.94 -10.44 8.75
N GLY A 570 -15.57 -10.38 9.92
CA GLY A 570 -15.38 -9.30 10.91
C GLY A 570 -16.45 -8.21 10.88
N GLY A 571 -17.16 -8.02 9.77
CA GLY A 571 -18.15 -6.95 9.61
C GLY A 571 -19.43 -7.17 10.41
N GLU A 572 -19.81 -8.41 10.68
CA GLU A 572 -20.98 -8.70 11.53
C GLU A 572 -20.69 -8.40 13.00
N GLY A 573 -21.66 -7.79 13.69
CA GLY A 573 -21.52 -7.36 15.09
C GLY A 573 -20.73 -6.05 15.31
N TYR A 574 -20.09 -5.50 14.27
CA TYR A 574 -19.39 -4.23 14.37
C TYR A 574 -20.34 -3.05 14.58
N HIS A 575 -19.96 -2.14 15.49
CA HIS A 575 -20.61 -0.87 15.74
C HIS A 575 -19.66 0.08 16.48
N LYS A 576 -19.92 1.39 16.43
CA LYS A 576 -18.96 2.42 16.88
C LYS A 576 -18.58 2.35 18.37
N SER A 577 -19.46 1.87 19.24
CA SER A 577 -19.21 1.74 20.68
C SER A 577 -18.62 0.39 21.09
N LEU A 578 -18.28 -0.49 20.13
CA LEU A 578 -17.74 -1.81 20.42
C LEU A 578 -16.42 -1.75 21.18
N SER A 579 -15.56 -0.75 20.91
CA SER A 579 -14.31 -0.59 21.68
C SER A 579 -14.58 -0.26 23.15
N THR A 580 -15.57 0.59 23.44
CA THR A 580 -16.00 0.89 24.81
C THR A 580 -16.53 -0.35 25.52
N GLN A 581 -17.34 -1.18 24.84
CA GLN A 581 -17.83 -2.44 25.41
C GLN A 581 -16.67 -3.40 25.72
N LEU A 582 -15.67 -3.46 24.85
CA LEU A 582 -14.49 -4.29 25.04
C LEU A 582 -13.68 -3.87 26.28
N ILE A 583 -13.48 -2.56 26.45
CA ILE A 583 -12.81 -1.98 27.62
C ILE A 583 -13.59 -2.31 28.90
N GLN A 584 -14.91 -2.10 28.90
CA GLN A 584 -15.76 -2.34 30.08
C GLN A 584 -15.82 -3.82 30.47
N LYS A 585 -15.85 -4.73 29.49
CA LYS A 585 -16.02 -6.16 29.73
C LYS A 585 -14.71 -6.88 30.04
N TYR A 586 -13.63 -6.55 29.33
CA TYR A 586 -12.34 -7.25 29.43
C TYR A 586 -11.24 -6.43 30.08
N GLY A 587 -11.40 -5.13 30.30
CA GLY A 587 -10.38 -4.30 30.97
C GLY A 587 -9.07 -4.18 30.18
N VAL A 588 -9.14 -4.20 28.85
CA VAL A 588 -8.02 -3.84 27.95
C VAL A 588 -7.88 -2.31 27.87
N SER A 589 -6.69 -1.81 27.51
CA SER A 589 -6.48 -0.37 27.29
C SER A 589 -7.29 0.14 26.09
N GLU A 590 -7.58 1.45 26.07
CA GLU A 590 -8.31 2.09 24.97
C GLU A 590 -7.62 1.90 23.60
N GLU A 591 -6.30 2.02 23.55
CA GLU A 591 -5.53 1.88 22.32
C GLU A 591 -5.67 0.47 21.72
N VAL A 592 -5.43 -0.56 22.54
CA VAL A 592 -5.66 -1.96 22.18
C VAL A 592 -7.11 -2.20 21.75
N ALA A 593 -8.09 -1.66 22.48
CA ALA A 593 -9.49 -1.86 22.14
C ALA A 593 -9.86 -1.27 20.78
N ASN A 594 -9.40 -0.05 20.50
CA ASN A 594 -9.61 0.61 19.22
C ASN A 594 -8.90 -0.11 18.06
N HIS A 595 -7.68 -0.61 18.29
CA HIS A 595 -6.93 -1.42 17.33
C HIS A 595 -7.66 -2.73 17.00
N LEU A 596 -8.04 -3.50 18.02
CA LEU A 596 -8.68 -4.80 17.83
C LEU A 596 -10.02 -4.67 17.11
N VAL A 597 -10.84 -3.67 17.47
CA VAL A 597 -12.13 -3.42 16.83
C VAL A 597 -11.97 -3.00 15.36
N LYS A 598 -10.96 -2.20 15.03
CA LYS A 598 -10.65 -1.83 13.64
C LYS A 598 -10.00 -2.96 12.83
N THR A 599 -9.46 -3.98 13.50
CA THR A 599 -8.78 -5.09 12.83
C THR A 599 -9.72 -6.28 12.63
N TYR A 600 -10.54 -6.60 13.63
CA TYR A 600 -11.35 -7.83 13.68
C TYR A 600 -12.86 -7.56 13.70
N GLY A 601 -13.29 -6.30 13.83
CA GLY A 601 -14.71 -5.95 13.92
C GLY A 601 -15.42 -6.75 15.02
N GLY A 602 -16.54 -7.39 14.71
CA GLY A 602 -17.26 -8.23 15.68
C GLY A 602 -16.58 -9.57 16.00
N ARG A 603 -15.54 -9.98 15.25
CA ARG A 603 -14.72 -11.16 15.59
C ARG A 603 -13.74 -10.87 16.73
N VAL A 604 -13.66 -9.62 17.20
CA VAL A 604 -12.82 -9.22 18.34
C VAL A 604 -13.05 -10.07 19.58
N TRP A 605 -14.28 -10.57 19.79
CA TRP A 605 -14.61 -11.41 20.93
C TRP A 605 -13.83 -12.73 20.93
N GLU A 606 -13.62 -13.35 19.77
CA GLU A 606 -12.81 -14.57 19.62
C GLU A 606 -11.32 -14.31 19.91
N VAL A 607 -10.86 -13.08 19.69
CA VAL A 607 -9.49 -12.67 20.00
C VAL A 607 -9.32 -12.47 21.50
N VAL A 608 -10.19 -11.67 22.14
CA VAL A 608 -10.02 -11.33 23.56
C VAL A 608 -10.29 -12.50 24.50
N GLU A 609 -11.05 -13.51 24.09
CA GLU A 609 -11.18 -14.78 24.81
C GLU A 609 -9.83 -15.51 24.99
N LYS A 610 -8.83 -15.18 24.17
CA LYS A 610 -7.46 -15.72 24.26
C LYS A 610 -6.51 -14.86 25.07
N CYS A 611 -6.98 -13.72 25.62
CA CYS A 611 -6.15 -12.82 26.41
C CYS A 611 -5.73 -13.45 27.74
N LYS A 612 -4.43 -13.37 28.03
CA LYS A 612 -3.91 -13.63 29.38
C LYS A 612 -3.98 -12.35 30.23
N PRO A 613 -4.13 -12.47 31.56
CA PRO A 613 -3.99 -11.34 32.47
C PRO A 613 -2.60 -10.72 32.36
N THR A 614 -2.51 -9.39 32.48
CA THR A 614 -1.24 -8.65 32.44
C THR A 614 -0.49 -8.64 33.77
N GLY A 615 -1.18 -8.99 34.87
CA GLY A 615 -0.67 -8.80 36.23
C GLY A 615 -0.70 -7.35 36.74
N LYS A 616 -1.16 -6.39 35.93
CA LYS A 616 -1.31 -4.97 36.31
C LYS A 616 -2.72 -4.70 36.82
N GLN A 617 -2.88 -3.63 37.62
CA GLN A 617 -4.22 -3.13 37.99
C GLN A 617 -4.99 -2.64 36.76
N TRP A 618 -4.28 -1.98 35.84
CA TRP A 618 -4.77 -1.53 34.55
C TRP A 618 -3.62 -1.45 33.52
N PRO A 619 -3.83 -1.85 32.26
CA PRO A 619 -4.95 -2.69 31.78
C PRO A 619 -4.86 -4.08 32.41
N ARG A 620 -6.00 -4.73 32.67
CA ARG A 620 -6.07 -6.05 33.35
C ARG A 620 -5.72 -7.21 32.41
N TYR A 621 -6.05 -7.07 31.13
CA TYR A 621 -5.85 -8.06 30.08
C TYR A 621 -5.21 -7.40 28.85
N GLY A 622 -4.69 -8.23 27.94
CA GLY A 622 -4.04 -7.77 26.71
C GLY A 622 -2.56 -7.51 26.92
N VAL A 623 -1.78 -8.58 27.13
CA VAL A 623 -0.32 -8.50 27.18
C VAL A 623 0.20 -8.05 25.82
N GLN A 624 0.80 -6.86 25.77
CA GLN A 624 1.37 -6.28 24.55
C GLN A 624 2.63 -7.04 24.12
N LEU A 625 2.86 -7.10 22.81
CA LEU A 625 4.03 -7.75 22.21
C LEU A 625 5.31 -6.94 22.33
N VAL A 626 5.18 -5.63 22.18
CA VAL A 626 6.27 -4.66 22.20
C VAL A 626 5.71 -3.33 22.71
N GLU A 627 6.52 -2.57 23.42
CA GLU A 627 6.13 -1.28 23.97
C GLU A 627 5.81 -0.27 22.85
N GLY A 628 4.84 0.62 23.09
CA GLY A 628 4.46 1.67 22.13
C GLY A 628 3.56 1.21 20.98
N TYR A 629 3.19 -0.08 20.90
CA TYR A 629 2.27 -0.60 19.88
C TYR A 629 1.09 -1.38 20.49
N PRO A 630 -0.12 -1.31 19.90
CA PRO A 630 -1.32 -1.89 20.48
C PRO A 630 -1.50 -3.40 20.19
N TYR A 631 -0.45 -4.08 19.71
CA TYR A 631 -0.52 -5.49 19.35
C TYR A 631 -0.35 -6.38 20.57
N ILE A 632 -1.19 -7.40 20.72
CA ILE A 632 -1.22 -8.28 21.90
C ILE A 632 -0.96 -9.75 21.57
N GLU A 633 -0.50 -10.51 22.57
CA GLU A 633 -0.23 -11.96 22.44
C GLU A 633 -1.42 -12.77 21.91
N ALA A 634 -2.65 -12.36 22.27
CA ALA A 634 -3.87 -13.02 21.85
C ALA A 634 -4.08 -12.97 20.33
N GLU A 635 -3.63 -11.91 19.66
CA GLU A 635 -3.72 -11.77 18.21
C GLU A 635 -2.86 -12.80 17.48
N ILE A 636 -1.71 -13.19 18.04
CA ILE A 636 -0.85 -14.23 17.44
C ILE A 636 -1.59 -15.57 17.44
N ARG A 637 -2.25 -15.90 18.55
CA ARG A 637 -3.00 -17.14 18.68
C ARG A 637 -4.18 -17.18 17.72
N PHE A 638 -4.90 -16.06 17.59
CA PHE A 638 -5.98 -15.94 16.61
C PHE A 638 -5.46 -15.93 15.16
N ALA A 639 -4.30 -15.30 14.90
CA ALA A 639 -3.68 -15.30 13.59
C ALA A 639 -3.35 -16.71 13.08
N CYS A 640 -2.90 -17.62 13.95
CA CYS A 640 -2.70 -19.03 13.58
C CYS A 640 -4.02 -19.70 13.14
N GLN A 641 -5.16 -19.29 13.70
CA GLN A 641 -6.48 -19.74 13.24
C GLN A 641 -6.79 -19.15 11.86
N GLU A 642 -6.46 -17.88 11.62
CA GLU A 642 -6.49 -17.19 10.31
C GLU A 642 -5.36 -17.65 9.34
N TYR A 643 -4.96 -18.91 9.45
CA TYR A 643 -3.97 -19.60 8.60
C TYR A 643 -2.56 -19.02 8.59
N ALA A 644 -2.16 -18.21 9.58
CA ALA A 644 -0.77 -17.80 9.70
C ALA A 644 0.12 -19.03 9.98
N CYS A 645 1.06 -19.28 9.08
CA CYS A 645 1.98 -20.42 9.09
C CYS A 645 3.42 -20.00 9.40
N THR A 646 3.79 -18.73 9.22
CA THR A 646 5.14 -18.22 9.49
C THR A 646 5.13 -16.98 10.39
N ILE A 647 6.28 -16.68 10.99
CA ILE A 647 6.44 -15.45 11.80
C ILE A 647 6.21 -14.21 10.95
N GLU A 648 6.61 -14.23 9.67
CA GLU A 648 6.40 -13.10 8.76
C GLU A 648 4.91 -12.82 8.53
N ASP A 649 4.04 -13.84 8.50
CA ASP A 649 2.58 -13.65 8.39
C ASP A 649 2.07 -12.73 9.49
N VAL A 650 2.52 -13.01 10.72
CA VAL A 650 2.08 -12.29 11.91
C VAL A 650 2.65 -10.87 11.93
N LEU A 651 3.96 -10.72 11.82
CA LEU A 651 4.64 -9.43 11.93
C LEU A 651 4.33 -8.49 10.77
N SER A 652 4.13 -9.02 9.57
CA SER A 652 3.94 -8.19 8.38
C SER A 652 2.48 -8.04 7.98
N ARG A 653 1.65 -9.09 7.98
CA ARG A 653 0.28 -9.05 7.43
C ARG A 653 -0.79 -8.97 8.50
N ARG A 654 -0.62 -9.65 9.62
CA ARG A 654 -1.64 -9.67 10.69
C ARG A 654 -1.57 -8.42 11.56
N THR A 655 -0.39 -8.06 12.05
CA THR A 655 -0.16 -6.88 12.92
C THR A 655 0.25 -5.64 12.12
N ARG A 656 0.98 -5.81 11.01
CA ARG A 656 1.64 -4.74 10.22
C ARG A 656 2.87 -4.12 10.89
N LEU A 657 3.33 -4.66 12.02
CA LEU A 657 4.47 -4.13 12.77
C LEU A 657 5.73 -3.98 11.92
N ALA A 658 6.04 -4.94 11.04
CA ALA A 658 7.18 -4.83 10.12
C ALA A 658 7.08 -3.63 9.14
N PHE A 659 5.87 -3.26 8.74
CA PHE A 659 5.62 -2.08 7.90
C PHE A 659 5.68 -0.79 8.70
N LEU A 660 5.35 -0.80 9.99
CA LEU A 660 5.35 0.39 10.83
C LEU A 660 6.72 0.72 11.40
N ASN A 661 7.42 -0.29 11.90
CA ASN A 661 8.72 -0.17 12.54
C ASN A 661 9.45 -1.52 12.51
N SER A 662 10.52 -1.61 11.71
CA SER A 662 11.28 -2.84 11.55
C SER A 662 12.04 -3.24 12.82
N GLU A 663 12.49 -2.30 13.63
CA GLU A 663 13.18 -2.55 14.91
C GLU A 663 12.21 -3.10 15.96
N ALA A 664 11.03 -2.49 16.11
CA ALA A 664 9.99 -3.00 17.00
C ALA A 664 9.52 -4.41 16.58
N ALA A 665 9.48 -4.69 15.28
CA ALA A 665 9.21 -6.03 14.77
C ALA A 665 10.31 -7.04 15.14
N GLN A 666 11.58 -6.63 15.14
CA GLN A 666 12.70 -7.46 15.60
C GLN A 666 12.63 -7.72 17.11
N GLU A 667 12.25 -6.73 17.90
CA GLU A 667 12.06 -6.88 19.36
C GLU A 667 10.92 -7.86 19.68
N ALA A 668 9.79 -7.77 18.97
CA ALA A 668 8.65 -8.67 19.15
C ALA A 668 8.94 -10.12 18.68
N LEU A 669 9.96 -10.32 17.82
CA LEU A 669 10.21 -11.57 17.10
C LEU A 669 10.35 -12.80 18.04
N PRO A 670 11.17 -12.78 19.11
CA PRO A 670 11.34 -13.94 19.98
C PRO A 670 10.01 -14.36 20.63
N ARG A 671 9.21 -13.39 21.04
CA ARG A 671 7.91 -13.65 21.70
C ARG A 671 6.88 -14.19 20.71
N VAL A 672 6.84 -13.65 19.49
CA VAL A 672 6.00 -14.20 18.42
C VAL A 672 6.37 -15.65 18.13
N ALA A 673 7.66 -15.94 18.01
CA ALA A 673 8.15 -17.30 17.75
C ALA A 673 7.78 -18.29 18.87
N GLU A 674 7.76 -17.86 20.13
CA GLU A 674 7.31 -18.70 21.25
C GLU A 674 5.85 -19.08 21.15
N ILE A 675 4.98 -18.10 20.92
CA ILE A 675 3.54 -18.31 20.87
C ILE A 675 3.18 -19.13 19.63
N MET A 676 3.77 -18.82 18.46
CA MET A 676 3.54 -19.62 17.25
C MET A 676 4.06 -21.05 17.41
N ALA A 677 5.20 -21.27 18.08
CA ALA A 677 5.69 -22.61 18.34
C ALA A 677 4.72 -23.43 19.21
N GLU A 678 4.08 -22.79 20.19
CA GLU A 678 3.03 -23.41 21.02
C GLU A 678 1.78 -23.75 20.19
N GLU A 679 1.30 -22.82 19.37
CA GLU A 679 0.07 -22.98 18.59
C GLU A 679 0.22 -23.98 17.45
N LEU A 680 1.33 -23.91 16.71
CA LEU A 680 1.60 -24.74 15.53
C LEU A 680 2.40 -26.02 15.85
N GLY A 681 2.81 -26.21 17.11
CA GLY A 681 3.57 -27.40 17.53
C GLY A 681 5.00 -27.46 16.96
N TRP A 682 5.67 -26.32 16.84
CA TRP A 682 7.06 -26.29 16.34
C TRP A 682 8.03 -26.87 17.36
N ASN A 683 8.95 -27.71 16.87
CA ASN A 683 10.10 -28.12 17.66
C ASN A 683 11.16 -27.01 17.72
N LYS A 684 12.21 -27.20 18.53
CA LYS A 684 13.29 -26.22 18.71
C LYS A 684 14.02 -25.87 17.40
N ALA A 685 14.20 -26.83 16.49
CA ALA A 685 14.87 -26.62 15.21
C ALA A 685 14.00 -25.78 14.26
N THR A 686 12.72 -26.11 14.12
CA THR A 686 11.75 -25.35 13.31
C THR A 686 11.62 -23.92 13.84
N LYS A 687 11.48 -23.72 15.15
CA LYS A 687 11.43 -22.37 15.75
C LYS A 687 12.70 -21.57 15.41
N LYS A 688 13.88 -22.18 15.50
CA LYS A 688 15.16 -21.52 15.17
C LYS A 688 15.23 -21.12 13.69
N GLU A 689 14.80 -21.99 12.77
CA GLU A 689 14.81 -21.66 11.35
C GLU A 689 13.77 -20.58 11.01
N GLN A 690 12.57 -20.65 11.60
CA GLN A 690 11.54 -19.60 11.47
C GLN A 690 12.06 -18.23 11.94
N ILE A 691 12.75 -18.18 13.08
CA ILE A 691 13.38 -16.93 13.58
C ILE A 691 14.39 -16.39 12.56
N LYS A 692 15.25 -17.25 12.02
CA LYS A 692 16.27 -16.86 11.03
C LYS A 692 15.65 -16.36 9.72
N CYS A 693 14.56 -16.97 9.26
CA CYS A 693 13.84 -16.53 8.07
C CYS A 693 13.16 -15.19 8.31
N ALA A 694 12.50 -15.03 9.45
CA ALA A 694 11.89 -13.77 9.85
C ALA A 694 12.93 -12.64 9.96
N GLN A 695 14.11 -12.89 10.53
CA GLN A 695 15.19 -11.90 10.58
C GLN A 695 15.62 -11.44 9.17
N LYS A 696 15.81 -12.38 8.23
CA LYS A 696 16.13 -12.04 6.83
C LYS A 696 15.00 -11.28 6.15
N TYR A 697 13.75 -11.64 6.43
CA TYR A 697 12.57 -10.95 5.91
C TYR A 697 12.49 -9.51 6.43
N LEU A 698 12.65 -9.32 7.74
CA LEU A 698 12.63 -8.00 8.38
C LEU A 698 13.78 -7.11 7.91
N ALA A 699 14.94 -7.69 7.57
CA ALA A 699 16.05 -6.93 7.00
C ALA A 699 15.70 -6.26 5.67
N ALA A 700 14.71 -6.77 4.92
CA ALA A 700 14.20 -6.13 3.71
C ALA A 700 13.37 -4.86 3.99
N TYR A 701 13.00 -4.62 5.25
CA TYR A 701 12.31 -3.42 5.71
C TYR A 701 13.28 -2.40 6.29
N GLY A 702 13.06 -1.12 5.99
CA GLY A 702 13.84 -0.01 6.57
C GLY A 702 15.01 0.48 5.71
N GLY A 703 15.24 -0.14 4.54
CA GLY A 703 16.36 0.15 3.63
C GLY A 703 17.71 -0.13 4.29
N ARG A 704 18.70 -0.68 3.56
CA ARG A 704 20.05 -0.73 4.13
C ARG A 704 20.50 0.70 4.39
N ILE A 705 20.79 1.06 5.64
CA ILE A 705 21.76 2.13 5.88
C ILE A 705 23.02 1.63 5.17
N PRO A 706 23.54 2.31 4.14
CA PRO A 706 24.75 1.85 3.48
C PRO A 706 25.87 1.80 4.51
N TYR A 707 26.15 0.62 5.04
CA TYR A 707 27.48 0.28 5.51
C TYR A 707 28.31 0.04 4.25
N GLU A 708 28.73 1.11 3.61
CA GLU A 708 29.98 1.01 2.85
C GLU A 708 31.10 0.94 3.90
N ASP A 709 31.96 -0.08 3.81
CA ASP A 709 33.23 -0.08 4.53
C ASP A 709 33.99 1.19 4.12
N GLY A 710 34.00 2.19 5.02
CA GLY A 710 34.64 3.49 4.80
C GLY A 710 33.69 4.69 4.68
N VAL A 711 32.37 4.54 4.73
CA VAL A 711 31.46 5.69 4.85
C VAL A 711 31.11 5.92 6.32
N ALA A 712 31.78 6.91 6.91
CA ALA A 712 31.35 7.47 8.18
C ALA A 712 29.92 8.00 8.03
N LEU A 713 29.02 7.64 8.97
CA LEU A 713 27.79 8.39 9.24
C LEU A 713 28.14 9.87 9.10
N ARG A 714 27.50 10.58 8.16
CA ARG A 714 27.73 11.99 7.78
C ARG A 714 28.65 12.67 8.79
N PHE A 715 29.92 12.89 8.44
CA PHE A 715 30.83 13.65 9.30
C PHE A 715 30.07 14.87 9.80
N LEU A 716 29.98 15.03 11.13
CA LEU A 716 29.50 16.26 11.75
C LEU A 716 30.19 17.41 11.02
N ALA A 717 29.42 18.33 10.46
CA ALA A 717 30.02 19.50 9.86
C ALA A 717 30.85 20.20 10.93
N HIS A 718 31.86 20.98 10.54
CA HIS A 718 32.58 21.82 11.49
C HIS A 718 31.61 22.67 12.34
N GLU A 719 30.50 23.10 11.75
CA GLU A 719 29.41 23.80 12.45
C GLU A 719 28.75 22.93 13.55
N ASP A 720 28.44 21.66 13.28
CA ASP A 720 27.84 20.76 14.27
C ASP A 720 28.79 20.47 15.44
N ALA A 721 30.09 20.32 15.17
CA ALA A 721 31.11 20.14 16.20
C ALA A 721 31.33 21.42 17.02
N MET A 722 31.27 22.59 16.38
CA MET A 722 31.41 23.89 17.05
C MET A 722 30.20 24.24 17.90
N ASP A 723 28.99 23.87 17.49
CA ASP A 723 27.78 24.12 18.27
C ASP A 723 27.75 23.24 19.54
N MET A 724 28.16 21.97 19.44
CA MET A 724 28.35 21.14 20.63
C MET A 724 29.50 21.60 21.52
N PHE A 725 30.61 22.08 20.93
CA PHE A 725 31.72 22.68 21.67
C PHE A 725 31.21 23.86 22.50
N ARG A 726 30.41 24.76 21.90
CA ARG A 726 29.82 25.92 22.58
C ARG A 726 28.81 25.58 23.68
N GLU A 727 28.12 24.44 23.59
CA GLU A 727 27.22 23.98 24.67
C GLU A 727 27.97 23.50 25.92
N ILE A 728 29.21 23.06 25.75
CA ILE A 728 30.02 22.41 26.78
C ILE A 728 31.06 23.38 27.35
N ASP A 729 31.69 24.21 26.51
CA ASP A 729 32.52 25.38 26.88
C ASP A 729 31.64 26.50 27.44
N ARG A 730 30.94 26.21 28.55
CA ARG A 730 29.95 27.11 29.16
C ARG A 730 30.57 28.38 29.72
N ASP A 731 31.87 28.35 30.01
CA ASP A 731 32.62 29.51 30.47
C ASP A 731 33.27 30.31 29.34
N GLY A 732 33.22 29.82 28.10
CA GLY A 732 33.73 30.48 26.91
C GLY A 732 35.26 30.61 26.89
N SER A 733 35.95 29.72 27.60
CA SER A 733 37.40 29.73 27.73
C SER A 733 38.10 29.27 26.45
N GLY A 734 37.40 28.56 25.56
CA GLY A 734 37.95 28.00 24.33
C GLY A 734 38.83 26.76 24.57
N PHE A 735 38.80 26.18 25.77
CA PHE A 735 39.49 24.95 26.13
C PHE A 735 38.48 23.89 26.57
N ILE A 736 38.76 22.63 26.24
CA ILE A 736 37.98 21.47 26.70
C ILE A 736 38.83 20.74 27.73
N ASP A 737 38.26 20.38 28.88
CA ASP A 737 38.92 19.50 29.86
C ASP A 737 38.67 18.00 29.56
N PRO A 738 39.43 17.06 30.16
CA PRO A 738 39.25 15.63 29.90
C PRO A 738 37.86 15.10 30.22
N GLN A 739 37.17 15.64 31.22
CA GLN A 739 35.82 15.24 31.57
C GLN A 739 34.84 15.65 30.45
N GLU A 740 34.99 16.87 29.96
CA GLU A 740 34.20 17.43 28.87
C GLU A 740 34.45 16.71 27.54
N LEU A 741 35.69 16.35 27.22
CA LEU A 741 36.01 15.55 26.03
C LEU A 741 35.37 14.16 26.10
N LYS A 742 35.34 13.55 27.30
CA LYS A 742 34.67 12.25 27.52
C LYS A 742 33.16 12.36 27.29
N GLU A 743 32.55 13.43 27.75
CA GLU A 743 31.13 13.70 27.53
C GLU A 743 30.82 13.95 26.05
N ILE A 744 31.66 14.72 25.33
CA ILE A 744 31.55 14.93 23.89
C ILE A 744 31.62 13.61 23.14
N ALA A 745 32.64 12.81 23.42
CA ALA A 745 32.85 11.55 22.72
C ALA A 745 31.69 10.56 22.95
N THR A 746 31.14 10.53 24.17
CA THR A 746 29.94 9.75 24.51
C THR A 746 28.71 10.23 23.75
N ARG A 747 28.47 11.56 23.69
CA ARG A 747 27.35 12.15 22.95
C ARG A 747 27.47 11.95 21.43
N LEU A 748 28.70 11.88 20.93
CA LEU A 748 29.02 11.57 19.53
C LEU A 748 28.94 10.07 19.19
N GLY A 749 28.53 9.23 20.14
CA GLY A 749 28.40 7.78 19.93
C GLY A 749 29.73 7.02 19.90
N ASN A 750 30.83 7.65 20.31
CA ASN A 750 32.17 7.06 20.40
C ASN A 750 32.74 7.26 21.82
N PRO A 751 32.19 6.60 22.86
CA PRO A 751 32.66 6.78 24.23
C PRO A 751 34.13 6.39 24.36
N LEU A 752 34.95 7.31 24.87
CA LEU A 752 36.38 7.08 25.12
C LEU A 752 36.60 6.50 26.52
N ASP A 753 37.47 5.50 26.62
CA ASP A 753 37.93 5.02 27.91
C ASP A 753 38.99 5.95 28.53
N ASP A 754 39.26 5.78 29.83
CA ASP A 754 40.18 6.67 30.57
C ASP A 754 41.62 6.61 30.04
N LYS A 755 41.99 5.54 29.34
CA LYS A 755 43.32 5.40 28.73
C LYS A 755 43.40 6.20 27.42
N GLN A 756 42.38 6.09 26.57
CA GLN A 756 42.27 6.84 25.31
C GLN A 756 42.19 8.34 25.53
N LEU A 757 41.44 8.77 26.56
CA LEU A 757 41.37 10.17 26.98
C LEU A 757 42.72 10.74 27.39
N LYS A 758 43.52 9.95 28.10
CA LYS A 758 44.84 10.35 28.56
C LYS A 758 45.90 10.37 27.45
N GLU A 759 45.63 9.74 26.30
CA GLU A 759 46.49 9.78 25.11
C GLU A 759 46.12 10.94 24.16
N LEU A 760 44.90 11.47 24.26
CA LEU A 760 44.39 12.59 23.45
C LEU A 760 44.71 13.97 24.04
N PHE A 761 44.93 14.04 25.35
CA PHE A 761 45.47 15.19 26.08
C PHE A 761 46.98 15.06 26.25
#